data_AF-A0A3B4WFB9-F1
#
_entry.id   AF-A0A3B4WFB9-F1
#
_cell.length_a   1.000
_cell.length_b   1.000
_cell.length_c   1.000
_cell.angle_alpha   90.00
_cell.angle_beta   90.00
_cell.angle_gamma   90.00
#
_symmetry.space_group_name_H-M   'P 1'
#
loop_
_entity.id
_entity.type
_entity.pdbx_description
1 polymer ?
#
loop_
_entity_poly.entity_id
_entity_poly.type
_entity_poly.pdbx_seq_one_letter_code
_entity_poly.pdbx_strand_id
1 'polypeptide(L)'
;MSEPGVIDEGFYSRQLYVLGREAMQRMGTANVLIAGMRGLGVEIAKNVILSGVKSVTVQDEGHTQWINLSSQFFLKESHLGQNRATCSLQQLSALNPHVQVSAHTGPLDENLLRQFQVVVLTDSSLDDQRRFGEFCHKDGIKFIVADSRGLCGQLFCDFGEEFVVLDQNGEVPVSAMVQSVTKDNPGVVVCTDDQKHGFSDGTHVCFSEVQGMTELNSIGPVKITVCSPYSFSICDTSAFSEYERSGVVTEVKQPRKLNFKPLSEALLDHKLLRMNDFGKIARHETLHLAFQALHSFVKKERRLPGIRSQSDADALVAIVRELNTVAELEQLDEVAVRNLSYTAQGDLAPINAFIGGLAAQEVIKACSGKFTPLQQWLYFDALECLPQAESQPTESSFSAKGTRYDGQIAVFGSAFQEELERQKYFLVGAGAIGCELLKNFALIGLAAGDEGQITVTDMDFIEKSNLNRQFLFRSQDIGKPKSDIAAKAVREMNPQMKITAHQNRLDPDSEGVYGSDFFNGLDGVAAALDNVEARVYLDGRCIQHQKPLLEGGTLGSQGHTLVVVPHLTESYGPAKSSSVNAIPLCTLKNFPHRIEHTLQWARDQFEGLFKQTPENLNLFLRDEGFVEKTLGHGDAEALEVLGGVWGSLEVMMAGGKRPTNWEDCVSWARCRWETLYNNDIRQLLHCFPPQQVTPTGLPFWSGSKRCPHPLTFDPNNTTHMGYVVAAANLYGQIYGIKGTRDGASIRTILETVAVPTFTPSSSVKIHVTDKEMKEDKEKGSDDAEKAQLEELKGKLASTSLKSPAMRMYPIDFEKDDDSNFHMDYIVAASNLRAENYDIPAADYLQSKRIAGRIIPAIATTTAAVAGLMCVELYKLVLGHKNISSYRTAFINLAVAHFVLSQPSRPPSFEVAGKKYTMWDHFHVEGRRSDQQEMTLGDLLQYIKEKYNLTVCFLFYGPAIIYSGQEDRLQLSVSDVVRKVTRADIPPHKKMLELIPSFAEDEDCESVPPIRYLLF
;
A
#
# COMPACT_ATOMS: atom_id res chain seq x y z
N MET A 1 -23.61 19.34 -5.66
CA MET A 1 -24.34 18.06 -5.78
C MET A 1 -24.12 17.58 -7.20
N SER A 2 -23.49 16.42 -7.37
CA SER A 2 -23.36 15.76 -8.67
C SER A 2 -24.72 15.24 -9.16
N GLU A 3 -24.89 15.11 -10.48
CA GLU A 3 -26.07 14.46 -11.06
C GLU A 3 -26.23 13.01 -10.51
N PRO A 4 -27.46 12.53 -10.32
CA PRO A 4 -27.70 11.14 -9.89
C PRO A 4 -27.07 10.15 -10.88
N GLY A 5 -26.13 9.34 -10.41
CA GLY A 5 -25.47 8.29 -11.21
C GLY A 5 -24.00 8.57 -11.59
N VAL A 6 -23.47 9.77 -11.33
CA VAL A 6 -22.05 10.09 -11.59
C VAL A 6 -21.19 9.77 -10.37
N ILE A 7 -20.22 8.87 -10.52
CA ILE A 7 -19.26 8.53 -9.46
C ILE A 7 -18.30 9.71 -9.24
N ASP A 8 -18.14 10.15 -7.99
CA ASP A 8 -17.13 11.14 -7.62
C ASP A 8 -15.73 10.50 -7.62
N GLU A 9 -15.07 10.52 -8.78
CA GLU A 9 -13.73 9.94 -8.97
C GLU A 9 -12.68 10.55 -8.05
N GLY A 10 -12.83 11.82 -7.67
CA GLY A 10 -11.93 12.49 -6.73
C GLY A 10 -12.03 11.92 -5.31
N PHE A 11 -13.23 11.53 -4.87
CA PHE A 11 -13.44 10.88 -3.57
C PHE A 11 -13.10 9.37 -3.62
N TYR A 12 -13.57 8.66 -4.65
CA TYR A 12 -13.46 7.20 -4.75
C TYR A 12 -12.24 6.68 -5.52
N SER A 13 -11.32 7.55 -5.94
CA SER A 13 -10.15 7.23 -6.79
C SER A 13 -9.48 5.89 -6.45
N ARG A 14 -9.09 5.68 -5.19
CA ARG A 14 -8.33 4.48 -4.81
C ARG A 14 -9.19 3.21 -4.74
N GLN A 15 -10.46 3.36 -4.40
CA GLN A 15 -11.44 2.28 -4.36
C GLN A 15 -11.90 1.86 -5.76
N LEU A 16 -11.97 2.80 -6.71
CA LEU A 16 -12.29 2.52 -8.12
C LEU A 16 -11.31 1.52 -8.73
N TYR A 17 -10.03 1.58 -8.36
CA TYR A 17 -9.03 0.61 -8.81
C TYR A 17 -9.14 -0.78 -8.16
N VAL A 18 -9.97 -0.92 -7.11
CA VAL A 18 -10.26 -2.20 -6.45
C VAL A 18 -11.54 -2.81 -7.00
N LEU A 19 -12.61 -2.01 -7.09
CA LEU A 19 -13.95 -2.50 -7.42
C LEU A 19 -14.28 -2.38 -8.91
N GLY A 20 -13.82 -1.30 -9.56
CA GLY A 20 -14.24 -0.90 -10.90
C GLY A 20 -15.54 -0.10 -10.91
N ARG A 21 -15.75 0.67 -11.98
CA ARG A 21 -16.91 1.58 -12.14
C ARG A 21 -18.25 0.84 -12.06
N GLU A 22 -18.37 -0.30 -12.75
CA GLU A 22 -19.64 -1.04 -12.81
C GLU A 22 -20.08 -1.58 -11.44
N ALA A 23 -19.13 -2.10 -10.64
CA ALA A 23 -19.41 -2.58 -9.30
C ALA A 23 -19.91 -1.43 -8.41
N MET A 24 -19.26 -0.27 -8.49
CA MET A 24 -19.66 0.92 -7.74
C MET A 24 -21.02 1.48 -8.17
N GLN A 25 -21.35 1.44 -9.47
CA GLN A 25 -22.69 1.81 -9.95
C GLN A 25 -23.78 0.91 -9.37
N ARG A 26 -23.56 -0.41 -9.33
CA ARG A 26 -24.50 -1.36 -8.70
C ARG A 26 -24.65 -1.07 -7.20
N MET A 27 -23.55 -0.86 -6.49
CA MET A 27 -23.56 -0.48 -5.07
C MET A 27 -24.35 0.81 -4.80
N GLY A 28 -24.20 1.82 -5.67
CA GLY A 28 -24.91 3.10 -5.57
C GLY A 28 -26.43 3.01 -5.68
N THR A 29 -26.99 1.82 -5.97
CA THR A 29 -28.43 1.55 -5.97
C THR A 29 -28.91 0.76 -4.75
N ALA A 30 -28.00 0.18 -3.96
CA ALA A 30 -28.31 -0.74 -2.87
C ALA A 30 -28.60 -0.03 -1.54
N ASN A 31 -29.71 -0.42 -0.89
CA ASN A 31 -30.05 -0.03 0.48
C ASN A 31 -29.63 -1.15 1.44
N VAL A 32 -28.90 -0.79 2.48
CA VAL A 32 -28.34 -1.74 3.46
C VAL A 32 -28.91 -1.46 4.84
N LEU A 33 -29.35 -2.51 5.52
CA LEU A 33 -29.72 -2.48 6.94
C LEU A 33 -28.59 -3.10 7.78
N ILE A 34 -28.19 -2.43 8.85
CA ILE A 34 -27.25 -2.94 9.85
C ILE A 34 -27.94 -2.88 11.21
N ALA A 35 -28.27 -4.05 11.76
CA ALA A 35 -28.95 -4.19 13.04
C ALA A 35 -27.95 -4.55 14.16
N GLY A 36 -28.04 -3.82 15.27
CA GLY A 36 -27.08 -3.78 16.37
C GLY A 36 -26.01 -2.72 16.15
N MET A 37 -25.88 -1.77 17.08
CA MET A 37 -24.97 -0.62 16.99
C MET A 37 -23.96 -0.52 18.14
N ARG A 38 -23.44 -1.68 18.54
CA ARG A 38 -22.21 -1.81 19.34
C ARG A 38 -20.96 -1.61 18.47
N GLY A 39 -19.77 -1.94 18.98
CA GLY A 39 -18.50 -1.78 18.26
C GLY A 39 -18.47 -2.47 16.90
N LEU A 40 -18.93 -3.73 16.82
CA LEU A 40 -18.96 -4.46 15.55
C LEU A 40 -19.90 -3.80 14.52
N GLY A 41 -21.12 -3.45 14.92
CA GLY A 41 -22.08 -2.79 14.04
C GLY A 41 -21.60 -1.44 13.51
N VAL A 42 -20.99 -0.60 14.35
CA VAL A 42 -20.45 0.69 13.90
C VAL A 42 -19.25 0.54 12.98
N GLU A 43 -18.42 -0.48 13.17
CA GLU A 43 -17.31 -0.78 12.28
C GLU A 43 -17.81 -1.20 10.88
N ILE A 44 -18.84 -2.07 10.82
CA ILE A 44 -19.46 -2.46 9.56
C ILE A 44 -20.08 -1.24 8.88
N ALA A 45 -20.85 -0.45 9.63
CA ALA A 45 -21.51 0.75 9.09
C ALA A 45 -20.50 1.77 8.55
N LYS A 46 -19.41 2.05 9.27
CA LYS A 46 -18.33 2.93 8.79
C LYS A 46 -17.82 2.49 7.43
N ASN A 47 -17.45 1.21 7.30
CA ASN A 47 -16.85 0.70 6.07
C ASN A 47 -17.84 0.65 4.90
N VAL A 48 -19.11 0.28 5.13
CA VAL A 48 -20.16 0.27 4.10
C VAL A 48 -20.49 1.69 3.61
N ILE A 49 -20.59 2.66 4.53
CA ILE A 49 -20.87 4.07 4.19
C ILE A 49 -19.72 4.67 3.38
N LEU A 50 -18.47 4.45 3.80
CA LEU A 50 -17.29 4.89 3.06
C LEU A 50 -17.23 4.28 1.65
N SER A 51 -17.72 3.05 1.50
CA SER A 51 -17.74 2.33 0.22
C SER A 51 -18.75 2.87 -0.80
N GLY A 52 -19.76 3.63 -0.37
CA GLY A 52 -20.68 4.31 -1.29
C GLY A 52 -21.85 3.46 -1.79
N VAL A 53 -22.66 2.94 -0.86
CA VAL A 53 -23.99 2.38 -1.18
C VAL A 53 -25.04 3.49 -1.31
N LYS A 54 -26.25 3.19 -1.79
CA LYS A 54 -27.34 4.19 -1.88
C LYS A 54 -27.72 4.74 -0.51
N SER A 55 -28.01 3.83 0.42
CA SER A 55 -28.40 4.19 1.78
C SER A 55 -27.99 3.13 2.79
N VAL A 56 -27.74 3.57 4.02
CA VAL A 56 -27.51 2.72 5.19
C VAL A 56 -28.51 3.10 6.27
N THR A 57 -29.28 2.12 6.73
CA THR A 57 -30.11 2.26 7.93
C THR A 57 -29.44 1.50 9.05
N VAL A 58 -29.13 2.19 10.15
CA VAL A 58 -28.65 1.56 11.38
C VAL A 58 -29.81 1.34 12.34
N GLN A 59 -29.94 0.13 12.87
CA GLN A 59 -31.03 -0.23 13.77
C GLN A 59 -30.48 -0.69 15.12
N ASP A 60 -31.02 -0.19 16.22
CA ASP A 60 -30.71 -0.68 17.57
C ASP A 60 -31.81 -0.25 18.56
N GLU A 61 -32.27 -1.17 19.40
CA GLU A 61 -33.24 -0.87 20.48
C GLU A 61 -32.54 -0.52 21.80
N GLY A 62 -31.26 -0.86 21.94
CA GLY A 62 -30.54 -0.72 23.20
C GLY A 62 -29.91 0.65 23.45
N HIS A 63 -29.62 0.88 24.73
CA HIS A 63 -29.05 2.12 25.23
C HIS A 63 -27.54 2.01 25.44
N THR A 64 -26.84 3.13 25.33
CA THR A 64 -25.39 3.21 25.56
C THR A 64 -25.06 2.92 27.02
N GLN A 65 -24.15 1.98 27.22
CA GLN A 65 -23.57 1.58 28.50
C GLN A 65 -22.05 1.71 28.45
N TRP A 66 -21.39 1.70 29.60
CA TRP A 66 -19.92 1.79 29.71
C TRP A 66 -19.18 0.79 28.82
N ILE A 67 -19.63 -0.47 28.83
CA ILE A 67 -19.05 -1.53 28.01
C ILE A 67 -19.08 -1.26 26.51
N ASN A 68 -20.02 -0.43 26.02
CA ASN A 68 -20.09 -0.11 24.60
C ASN A 68 -18.96 0.84 24.17
N LEU A 69 -18.43 1.67 25.08
CA LEU A 69 -17.35 2.61 24.75
C LEU A 69 -15.99 1.89 24.55
N SER A 70 -15.88 0.61 24.92
CA SER A 70 -14.66 -0.19 24.74
C SER A 70 -14.33 -0.44 23.27
N SER A 71 -15.31 -0.30 22.37
CA SER A 71 -15.13 -0.55 20.94
C SER A 71 -15.95 0.34 20.01
N GLN A 72 -16.95 1.08 20.51
CA GLN A 72 -17.79 1.97 19.71
C GLN A 72 -17.22 3.40 19.70
N PHE A 73 -16.47 3.74 18.65
CA PHE A 73 -15.70 4.99 18.50
C PHE A 73 -16.50 6.28 18.22
N PHE A 74 -17.82 6.20 18.08
CA PHE A 74 -18.72 7.37 17.98
C PHE A 74 -19.53 7.62 19.24
N LEU A 75 -19.57 6.66 20.18
CA LEU A 75 -20.18 6.89 21.49
C LEU A 75 -19.24 7.72 22.37
N LYS A 76 -19.84 8.61 23.15
CA LYS A 76 -19.17 9.45 24.14
C LYS A 76 -19.78 9.14 25.51
N GLU A 77 -19.08 9.48 26.58
CA GLU A 77 -19.61 9.32 27.95
C GLU A 77 -20.93 10.09 28.15
N SER A 78 -21.09 11.24 27.47
CA SER A 78 -22.33 12.01 27.46
C SER A 78 -23.53 11.29 26.83
N HIS A 79 -23.31 10.18 26.11
CA HIS A 79 -24.37 9.38 25.50
C HIS A 79 -24.89 8.25 26.41
N LEU A 80 -24.30 8.02 27.59
CA LEU A 80 -24.77 6.98 28.52
C LEU A 80 -26.28 7.08 28.77
N GLY A 81 -26.98 5.96 28.63
CA GLY A 81 -28.43 5.88 28.75
C GLY A 81 -29.23 6.34 27.53
N GLN A 82 -28.60 6.82 26.45
CA GLN A 82 -29.26 7.19 25.19
C GLN A 82 -29.20 6.06 24.16
N ASN A 83 -30.07 6.07 23.15
CA ASN A 83 -30.10 5.02 22.13
C ASN A 83 -28.85 5.06 21.23
N ARG A 84 -28.23 3.89 21.00
CA ARG A 84 -26.94 3.80 20.28
C ARG A 84 -27.04 4.18 18.81
N ALA A 85 -28.13 3.82 18.13
CA ALA A 85 -28.33 4.14 16.72
C ALA A 85 -28.49 5.65 16.49
N THR A 86 -29.31 6.32 17.32
CA THR A 86 -29.48 7.78 17.23
C THR A 86 -28.21 8.54 17.58
N CYS A 87 -27.46 8.10 18.60
CA CYS A 87 -26.21 8.74 19.02
C CYS A 87 -25.11 8.67 17.96
N SER A 88 -25.15 7.68 17.07
CA SER A 88 -24.14 7.47 16.03
C SER A 88 -24.46 8.13 14.69
N LEU A 89 -25.71 8.58 14.51
CA LEU A 89 -26.26 9.01 13.22
C LEU A 89 -25.48 10.17 12.62
N GLN A 90 -25.16 11.19 13.42
CA GLN A 90 -24.47 12.39 12.94
C GLN A 90 -23.07 12.06 12.39
N GLN A 91 -22.31 11.26 13.13
CA GLN A 91 -20.93 10.90 12.78
C GLN A 91 -20.90 9.98 11.57
N LEU A 92 -21.81 8.99 11.50
CA LEU A 92 -21.96 8.11 10.36
C LEU A 92 -22.34 8.88 9.08
N SER A 93 -23.30 9.80 9.18
CA SER A 93 -23.72 10.65 8.04
C SER A 93 -22.60 11.54 7.52
N ALA A 94 -21.67 11.95 8.40
CA ALA A 94 -20.56 12.81 8.04
C ALA A 94 -19.40 12.07 7.33
N LEU A 95 -19.40 10.73 7.29
CA LEU A 95 -18.34 9.93 6.65
C LEU A 95 -18.36 10.05 5.12
N ASN A 96 -19.56 10.06 4.54
CA ASN A 96 -19.71 10.08 3.09
C ASN A 96 -20.96 10.88 2.68
N PRO A 97 -20.80 12.06 2.04
CA PRO A 97 -21.93 12.90 1.65
C PRO A 97 -22.79 12.28 0.54
N HIS A 98 -22.32 11.20 -0.11
CA HIS A 98 -23.03 10.51 -1.19
C HIS A 98 -23.95 9.39 -0.69
N VAL A 99 -23.92 9.06 0.61
CA VAL A 99 -24.71 7.96 1.21
C VAL A 99 -25.76 8.52 2.15
N GLN A 100 -27.02 8.13 1.97
CA GLN A 100 -28.08 8.49 2.90
C GLN A 100 -28.01 7.59 4.14
N VAL A 101 -27.86 8.18 5.32
CA VAL A 101 -27.81 7.43 6.59
C VAL A 101 -29.04 7.76 7.42
N SER A 102 -29.70 6.74 7.95
CA SER A 102 -30.85 6.89 8.85
C SER A 102 -30.75 5.93 10.05
N ALA A 103 -31.48 6.25 11.12
CA ALA A 103 -31.54 5.42 12.33
C ALA A 103 -32.96 4.90 12.55
N HIS A 104 -33.07 3.62 12.94
CA HIS A 104 -34.31 2.99 13.36
C HIS A 104 -34.17 2.48 14.80
N THR A 105 -35.10 2.84 15.68
CA THR A 105 -35.06 2.47 17.11
C THR A 105 -36.14 1.47 17.51
N GLY A 106 -36.98 1.05 16.57
CA GLY A 106 -37.99 0.02 16.79
C GLY A 106 -37.44 -1.39 16.59
N PRO A 107 -38.24 -2.42 16.90
CA PRO A 107 -37.85 -3.81 16.68
C PRO A 107 -37.75 -4.14 15.19
N LEU A 108 -36.96 -5.16 14.87
CA LEU A 108 -36.92 -5.71 13.51
C LEU A 108 -38.23 -6.43 13.20
N ASP A 109 -38.74 -6.19 11.99
CA ASP A 109 -39.85 -6.95 11.43
C ASP A 109 -39.67 -7.16 9.92
N GLU A 110 -40.44 -8.08 9.35
CA GLU A 110 -40.36 -8.44 7.93
C GLU A 110 -40.69 -7.26 6.99
N ASN A 111 -41.54 -6.32 7.42
CA ASN A 111 -41.90 -5.16 6.59
C ASN A 111 -40.75 -4.16 6.51
N LEU A 112 -39.98 -4.01 7.59
CA LEU A 112 -38.74 -3.25 7.59
C LEU A 112 -37.72 -3.92 6.65
N LEU A 113 -37.50 -5.22 6.81
CA LEU A 113 -36.48 -5.97 6.05
C LEU A 113 -36.70 -5.91 4.53
N ARG A 114 -37.96 -5.96 4.05
CA ARG A 114 -38.31 -5.86 2.61
C ARG A 114 -37.82 -4.57 1.92
N GLN A 115 -37.46 -3.55 2.68
CA GLN A 115 -36.98 -2.28 2.13
C GLN A 115 -35.51 -2.33 1.69
N PHE A 116 -34.79 -3.40 2.04
CA PHE A 116 -33.34 -3.50 1.89
C PHE A 116 -32.93 -4.61 0.92
N GLN A 117 -31.80 -4.40 0.26
CA GLN A 117 -31.18 -5.42 -0.59
C GLN A 117 -30.23 -6.32 0.23
N VAL A 118 -29.62 -5.75 1.27
CA VAL A 118 -28.71 -6.45 2.18
C VAL A 118 -29.10 -6.16 3.62
N VAL A 119 -29.18 -7.20 4.44
CA VAL A 119 -29.45 -7.14 5.88
C VAL A 119 -28.29 -7.76 6.63
N VAL A 120 -27.70 -7.00 7.55
CA VAL A 120 -26.63 -7.44 8.45
C VAL A 120 -27.18 -7.48 9.86
N LEU A 121 -27.12 -8.64 10.52
CA LEU A 121 -27.41 -8.76 11.94
C LEU A 121 -26.13 -8.88 12.76
N THR A 122 -26.07 -8.13 13.85
CA THR A 122 -25.04 -8.22 14.88
C THR A 122 -25.69 -8.25 16.26
N ASP A 123 -25.08 -8.96 17.21
CA ASP A 123 -25.55 -9.07 18.61
C ASP A 123 -27.01 -9.55 18.73
N SER A 124 -27.45 -10.41 17.81
CA SER A 124 -28.83 -10.92 17.75
C SER A 124 -28.96 -12.33 18.34
N SER A 125 -30.17 -12.75 18.72
CA SER A 125 -30.42 -14.12 19.16
C SER A 125 -30.39 -15.10 17.98
N LEU A 126 -30.05 -16.37 18.21
CA LEU A 126 -30.08 -17.40 17.15
C LEU A 126 -31.52 -17.63 16.61
N ASP A 127 -32.54 -17.44 17.46
CA ASP A 127 -33.94 -17.53 17.03
C ASP A 127 -34.27 -16.41 16.03
N ASP A 128 -33.82 -15.18 16.27
CA ASP A 128 -33.99 -14.06 15.33
C ASP A 128 -33.16 -14.25 14.07
N GLN A 129 -31.92 -14.73 14.20
CA GLN A 129 -31.06 -15.04 13.06
C GLN A 129 -31.73 -16.06 12.14
N ARG A 130 -32.33 -17.13 12.69
CA ARG A 130 -33.07 -18.13 11.91
C ARG A 130 -34.31 -17.53 11.26
N ARG A 131 -35.15 -16.85 12.05
CA ARG A 131 -36.38 -16.23 11.55
C ARG A 131 -36.12 -15.27 10.40
N PHE A 132 -35.23 -14.30 10.61
CA PHE A 132 -34.93 -13.28 9.60
C PHE A 132 -34.05 -13.82 8.47
N GLY A 133 -33.17 -14.79 8.74
CA GLY A 133 -32.39 -15.48 7.71
C GLY A 133 -33.27 -16.25 6.73
N GLU A 134 -34.22 -17.06 7.23
CA GLU A 134 -35.19 -17.79 6.41
C GLU A 134 -36.07 -16.83 5.59
N PHE A 135 -36.50 -15.74 6.22
CA PHE A 135 -37.27 -14.70 5.54
C PHE A 135 -36.47 -14.07 4.39
N CYS A 136 -35.25 -13.61 4.67
CA CYS A 136 -34.38 -12.97 3.69
C CYS A 136 -34.04 -13.91 2.53
N HIS A 137 -33.71 -15.18 2.83
CA HIS A 137 -33.41 -16.20 1.82
C HIS A 137 -34.57 -16.38 0.84
N LYS A 138 -35.80 -16.50 1.37
CA LYS A 138 -37.02 -16.68 0.58
C LYS A 138 -37.37 -15.45 -0.26
N ASP A 139 -37.14 -14.24 0.24
CA ASP A 139 -37.48 -12.98 -0.44
C ASP A 139 -36.34 -12.47 -1.34
N GLY A 140 -35.22 -13.20 -1.43
CA GLY A 140 -34.06 -12.86 -2.25
C GLY A 140 -33.16 -11.76 -1.67
N ILE A 141 -33.38 -11.38 -0.41
CA ILE A 141 -32.59 -10.39 0.35
C ILE A 141 -31.29 -11.03 0.81
N LYS A 142 -30.16 -10.35 0.61
CA LYS A 142 -28.84 -10.88 0.99
C LYS A 142 -28.66 -10.74 2.50
N PHE A 143 -28.32 -11.83 3.17
CA PHE A 143 -28.30 -11.90 4.62
C PHE A 143 -26.90 -12.20 5.14
N ILE A 144 -26.47 -11.43 6.14
CA ILE A 144 -25.16 -11.56 6.77
C ILE A 144 -25.36 -11.55 8.30
N VAL A 145 -24.67 -12.44 9.00
CA VAL A 145 -24.58 -12.42 10.47
C VAL A 145 -23.13 -12.25 10.86
N ALA A 146 -22.84 -11.32 11.76
CA ALA A 146 -21.52 -11.13 12.33
C ALA A 146 -21.63 -10.92 13.84
N ASP A 147 -20.88 -11.71 14.63
CA ASP A 147 -20.82 -11.55 16.08
C ASP A 147 -19.38 -11.63 16.58
N SER A 148 -19.11 -10.92 17.67
CA SER A 148 -17.86 -10.97 18.43
C SER A 148 -18.15 -11.18 19.91
N ARG A 149 -17.37 -12.06 20.55
CA ARG A 149 -17.48 -12.42 21.97
C ARG A 149 -16.08 -12.55 22.54
N GLY A 150 -15.62 -11.53 23.26
CA GLY A 150 -14.24 -11.46 23.75
C GLY A 150 -13.24 -11.58 22.61
N LEU A 151 -12.43 -12.64 22.64
CA LEU A 151 -11.38 -12.92 21.66
C LEU A 151 -11.84 -13.78 20.46
N CYS A 152 -13.12 -14.12 20.39
CA CYS A 152 -13.68 -14.94 19.32
C CYS A 152 -14.65 -14.13 18.45
N GLY A 153 -14.74 -14.47 17.17
CA GLY A 153 -15.70 -13.90 16.23
C GLY A 153 -16.25 -14.93 15.26
N GLN A 154 -17.45 -14.66 14.74
CA GLN A 154 -18.10 -15.43 13.69
C GLN A 154 -18.63 -14.53 12.57
N LEU A 155 -18.65 -15.06 11.35
CA LEU A 155 -19.25 -14.44 10.18
C LEU A 155 -19.98 -15.51 9.35
N PHE A 156 -21.21 -15.20 8.95
CA PHE A 156 -22.03 -16.01 8.08
C PHE A 156 -22.58 -15.20 6.92
N CYS A 157 -22.67 -15.82 5.74
CA CYS A 157 -23.27 -15.22 4.56
C CYS A 157 -24.28 -16.16 3.89
N ASP A 158 -25.42 -15.60 3.50
CA ASP A 158 -26.44 -16.24 2.69
C ASP A 158 -26.98 -15.26 1.64
N PHE A 159 -26.57 -15.47 0.38
CA PHE A 159 -26.94 -14.61 -0.74
C PHE A 159 -28.07 -15.20 -1.60
N GLY A 160 -28.76 -16.23 -1.09
CA GLY A 160 -29.89 -16.89 -1.73
C GLY A 160 -29.51 -18.07 -2.64
N GLU A 161 -30.53 -18.69 -3.22
CA GLU A 161 -30.38 -19.90 -4.05
C GLU A 161 -29.60 -19.67 -5.36
N GLU A 162 -29.64 -18.46 -5.91
CA GLU A 162 -28.87 -18.10 -7.10
C GLU A 162 -28.24 -16.70 -6.94
N PHE A 163 -26.91 -16.67 -6.81
CA PHE A 163 -26.11 -15.45 -6.78
C PHE A 163 -25.07 -15.46 -7.90
N VAL A 164 -25.01 -14.38 -8.69
CA VAL A 164 -24.08 -14.26 -9.82
C VAL A 164 -22.86 -13.44 -9.43
N VAL A 165 -21.69 -14.06 -9.45
CA VAL A 165 -20.39 -13.41 -9.34
C VAL A 165 -19.89 -13.09 -10.75
N LEU A 166 -19.71 -11.81 -11.05
CA LEU A 166 -19.28 -11.31 -12.37
C LEU A 166 -17.76 -11.33 -12.52
N ASP A 167 -17.04 -11.16 -11.41
CA ASP A 167 -15.59 -11.27 -11.35
C ASP A 167 -15.20 -11.86 -9.99
N GLN A 168 -14.51 -12.99 -10.02
CA GLN A 168 -14.25 -13.82 -8.85
C GLN A 168 -13.08 -13.36 -8.00
N ASN A 169 -12.12 -12.61 -8.56
CA ASN A 169 -10.86 -12.29 -7.89
C ASN A 169 -10.43 -10.82 -8.01
N GLY A 170 -11.00 -10.05 -8.94
CA GLY A 170 -10.63 -8.66 -9.21
C GLY A 170 -9.23 -8.46 -9.75
N GLU A 171 -8.56 -9.53 -10.17
CA GLU A 171 -7.31 -9.44 -10.91
C GLU A 171 -7.59 -8.86 -12.29
N VAL A 172 -6.67 -8.03 -12.78
CA VAL A 172 -6.77 -7.48 -14.13
C VAL A 172 -6.76 -8.64 -15.13
N PRO A 173 -7.68 -8.68 -16.12
CA PRO A 173 -7.67 -9.72 -17.13
C PRO A 173 -6.30 -9.81 -17.81
N VAL A 174 -5.76 -11.03 -17.87
CA VAL A 174 -4.44 -11.27 -18.46
C VAL A 174 -4.50 -10.93 -19.96
N SER A 175 -3.43 -10.34 -20.49
CA SER A 175 -3.31 -10.02 -21.91
C SER A 175 -1.92 -10.35 -22.43
N ALA A 176 -1.84 -10.84 -23.67
CA ALA A 176 -0.57 -11.18 -24.34
C ALA A 176 -0.58 -10.75 -25.81
N MET A 177 0.61 -10.49 -26.37
CA MET A 177 0.78 -10.17 -27.78
C MET A 177 0.88 -11.45 -28.61
N VAL A 178 0.17 -11.48 -29.73
CA VAL A 178 0.20 -12.58 -30.69
C VAL A 178 1.42 -12.43 -31.61
N GLN A 179 2.22 -13.48 -31.70
CA GLN A 179 3.31 -13.60 -32.66
C GLN A 179 2.85 -14.25 -33.96
N SER A 180 2.11 -15.37 -33.85
CA SER A 180 1.55 -16.08 -34.99
C SER A 180 0.30 -16.88 -34.61
N VAL A 181 -0.51 -17.19 -35.63
CA VAL A 181 -1.65 -18.11 -35.52
C VAL A 181 -1.58 -19.11 -36.66
N THR A 182 -1.64 -20.40 -36.36
CA THR A 182 -1.70 -21.45 -37.39
C THR A 182 -3.11 -21.54 -37.95
N LYS A 183 -3.21 -21.87 -39.24
CA LYS A 183 -4.46 -22.22 -39.92
C LYS A 183 -4.66 -23.74 -39.89
N ASP A 184 -5.18 -24.23 -38.76
CA ASP A 184 -5.30 -25.66 -38.47
C ASP A 184 -6.53 -25.97 -37.58
N ASN A 185 -6.77 -27.25 -37.28
CA ASN A 185 -7.79 -27.73 -36.34
C ASN A 185 -7.17 -28.63 -35.25
N PRO A 186 -6.99 -28.13 -34.01
CA PRO A 186 -7.28 -26.76 -33.57
C PRO A 186 -6.22 -25.75 -34.05
N GLY A 187 -6.61 -24.49 -34.21
CA GLY A 187 -5.65 -23.41 -34.45
C GLY A 187 -4.74 -23.22 -33.24
N VAL A 188 -3.46 -22.93 -33.46
CA VAL A 188 -2.46 -22.72 -32.40
C VAL A 188 -1.98 -21.28 -32.46
N VAL A 189 -2.10 -20.58 -31.34
CA VAL A 189 -1.60 -19.23 -31.14
C VAL A 189 -0.26 -19.30 -30.43
N VAL A 190 0.75 -18.65 -30.99
CA VAL A 190 2.06 -18.43 -30.37
C VAL A 190 2.12 -16.98 -29.93
N CYS A 191 2.45 -16.74 -28.65
CA CYS A 191 2.65 -15.42 -28.08
C CYS A 191 4.12 -15.02 -28.17
N THR A 192 4.41 -13.72 -28.06
CA THR A 192 5.78 -13.21 -28.08
C THR A 192 6.65 -13.76 -26.93
N ASP A 193 7.93 -14.03 -27.21
CA ASP A 193 8.87 -14.67 -26.27
C ASP A 193 9.30 -13.79 -25.08
N ASP A 194 8.92 -12.51 -25.05
CA ASP A 194 9.34 -11.56 -24.03
C ASP A 194 8.64 -11.78 -22.68
N GLN A 195 7.44 -12.37 -22.67
CA GLN A 195 6.71 -12.76 -21.46
C GLN A 195 5.88 -14.03 -21.68
N LYS A 196 5.73 -14.85 -20.63
CA LYS A 196 4.76 -15.96 -20.62
C LYS A 196 3.35 -15.39 -20.77
N HIS A 197 2.46 -16.07 -21.49
CA HIS A 197 1.10 -15.55 -21.74
C HIS A 197 0.20 -15.51 -20.50
N GLY A 198 0.54 -16.21 -19.41
CA GLY A 198 -0.16 -16.13 -18.12
C GLY A 198 -1.54 -16.80 -18.05
N PHE A 199 -2.13 -17.23 -19.16
CA PHE A 199 -3.39 -17.99 -19.17
C PHE A 199 -3.29 -19.41 -18.59
N SER A 200 -4.44 -19.95 -18.18
CA SER A 200 -4.62 -21.34 -17.72
C SER A 200 -5.60 -22.11 -18.60
N ASP A 201 -5.60 -23.45 -18.54
CA ASP A 201 -6.54 -24.28 -19.30
C ASP A 201 -8.01 -23.90 -19.04
N GLY A 202 -8.78 -23.78 -20.11
CA GLY A 202 -10.19 -23.41 -20.05
C GLY A 202 -10.46 -21.91 -19.87
N THR A 203 -9.42 -21.07 -19.83
CA THR A 203 -9.58 -19.60 -19.91
C THR A 203 -10.30 -19.24 -21.20
N HIS A 204 -11.18 -18.24 -21.13
CA HIS A 204 -11.83 -17.69 -22.32
C HIS A 204 -11.12 -16.40 -22.70
N VAL A 205 -10.84 -16.21 -23.99
CA VAL A 205 -10.09 -15.06 -24.49
C VAL A 205 -10.77 -14.44 -25.71
N CYS A 206 -10.58 -13.14 -25.89
CA CYS A 206 -10.93 -12.42 -27.12
C CYS A 206 -9.65 -11.95 -27.82
N PHE A 207 -9.73 -11.82 -29.15
CA PHE A 207 -8.65 -11.26 -29.97
C PHE A 207 -9.01 -9.86 -30.45
N SER A 208 -7.98 -9.04 -30.62
CA SER A 208 -8.06 -7.72 -31.25
C SER A 208 -6.77 -7.46 -32.03
N GLU A 209 -6.80 -6.52 -32.99
CA GLU A 209 -5.63 -6.11 -33.78
C GLU A 209 -4.98 -7.21 -34.64
N VAL A 210 -5.62 -8.38 -34.81
CA VAL A 210 -5.09 -9.46 -35.67
C VAL A 210 -5.26 -9.06 -37.13
N GLN A 211 -4.15 -8.96 -37.88
CA GLN A 211 -4.15 -8.66 -39.31
C GLN A 211 -3.95 -9.94 -40.14
N GLY A 212 -4.58 -9.99 -41.32
CA GLY A 212 -4.67 -11.20 -42.14
C GLY A 212 -5.84 -12.09 -41.71
N MET A 213 -5.81 -12.62 -40.48
CA MET A 213 -6.84 -13.52 -39.91
C MET A 213 -7.91 -12.74 -39.11
N THR A 214 -8.61 -11.82 -39.78
CA THR A 214 -9.51 -10.83 -39.14
C THR A 214 -10.76 -11.42 -38.47
N GLU A 215 -11.14 -12.65 -38.82
CA GLU A 215 -12.27 -13.38 -38.25
C GLU A 215 -12.11 -13.56 -36.72
N LEU A 216 -10.87 -13.71 -36.25
CA LEU A 216 -10.56 -13.80 -34.82
C LEU A 216 -10.95 -12.55 -34.04
N ASN A 217 -10.89 -11.36 -34.66
CA ASN A 217 -11.25 -10.12 -33.98
C ASN A 217 -12.77 -10.03 -33.68
N SER A 218 -13.60 -10.85 -34.34
CA SER A 218 -15.07 -10.78 -34.25
C SER A 218 -15.73 -12.05 -33.70
N ILE A 219 -14.96 -13.11 -33.42
CA ILE A 219 -15.50 -14.42 -33.03
C ILE A 219 -16.08 -14.46 -31.60
N GLY A 220 -15.80 -13.44 -30.79
CA GLY A 220 -16.17 -13.40 -29.37
C GLY A 220 -15.25 -14.26 -28.49
N PRO A 221 -15.62 -14.53 -27.22
CA PRO A 221 -14.77 -15.28 -26.30
C PRO A 221 -14.58 -16.74 -26.73
N VAL A 222 -13.32 -17.15 -26.91
CA VAL A 222 -12.94 -18.53 -27.27
C VAL A 222 -12.28 -19.20 -26.08
N LYS A 223 -12.70 -20.43 -25.77
CA LYS A 223 -12.04 -21.27 -24.76
C LYS A 223 -10.71 -21.79 -25.27
N ILE A 224 -9.66 -21.67 -24.48
CA ILE A 224 -8.30 -22.10 -24.85
C ILE A 224 -7.87 -23.40 -24.15
N THR A 225 -6.87 -24.07 -24.72
CA THR A 225 -6.09 -25.14 -24.06
C THR A 225 -4.60 -24.81 -24.16
N VAL A 226 -3.90 -24.73 -23.05
CA VAL A 226 -2.49 -24.35 -22.97
C VAL A 226 -1.61 -25.46 -23.53
N CYS A 227 -0.75 -25.13 -24.48
CA CYS A 227 0.19 -26.08 -25.09
C CYS A 227 1.58 -25.93 -24.47
N SER A 228 2.00 -24.70 -24.17
CA SER A 228 3.28 -24.36 -23.52
C SER A 228 3.13 -23.00 -22.81
N PRO A 229 4.14 -22.50 -22.07
CA PRO A 229 4.07 -21.15 -21.48
C PRO A 229 3.94 -19.99 -22.50
N TYR A 230 4.13 -20.27 -23.79
CA TYR A 230 4.12 -19.30 -24.88
C TYR A 230 3.11 -19.64 -25.98
N SER A 231 2.34 -20.72 -25.84
CA SER A 231 1.37 -21.11 -26.87
C SER A 231 0.15 -21.84 -26.32
N PHE A 232 -0.98 -21.65 -26.99
CA PHE A 232 -2.24 -22.31 -26.65
C PHE A 232 -3.05 -22.57 -27.92
N SER A 233 -3.92 -23.58 -27.87
CA SER A 233 -4.85 -23.89 -28.94
C SER A 233 -6.21 -23.24 -28.71
N ILE A 234 -6.89 -22.94 -29.82
CA ILE A 234 -8.21 -22.29 -29.89
C ILE A 234 -9.19 -23.15 -30.72
N CYS A 235 -10.23 -22.55 -31.28
CA CYS A 235 -11.18 -23.22 -32.17
C CYS A 235 -10.52 -23.63 -33.52
N ASP A 236 -11.29 -24.28 -34.38
CA ASP A 236 -10.88 -24.57 -35.76
C ASP A 236 -10.68 -23.26 -36.53
N THR A 237 -9.48 -23.08 -37.09
CA THR A 237 -9.09 -21.90 -37.88
C THR A 237 -8.89 -22.24 -39.36
N SER A 238 -9.11 -23.50 -39.76
CA SER A 238 -8.84 -23.99 -41.13
C SER A 238 -9.61 -23.23 -42.21
N ALA A 239 -10.78 -22.67 -41.85
CA ALA A 239 -11.62 -21.87 -42.74
C ALA A 239 -11.29 -20.36 -42.73
N PHE A 240 -10.38 -19.90 -41.88
CA PHE A 240 -10.05 -18.48 -41.75
C PHE A 240 -9.02 -18.04 -42.77
N SER A 241 -8.87 -16.73 -42.90
CA SER A 241 -7.81 -16.10 -43.68
C SER A 241 -6.42 -16.38 -43.08
N GLU A 242 -5.36 -16.28 -43.89
CA GLU A 242 -3.98 -16.47 -43.39
C GLU A 242 -3.60 -15.36 -42.40
N TYR A 243 -2.91 -15.72 -41.32
CA TYR A 243 -2.36 -14.73 -40.39
C TYR A 243 -1.21 -13.97 -41.06
N GLU A 244 -1.21 -12.64 -40.92
CA GLU A 244 -0.12 -11.81 -41.42
C GLU A 244 0.79 -11.30 -40.30
N ARG A 245 0.22 -10.55 -39.34
CA ARG A 245 0.95 -9.89 -38.25
C ARG A 245 -0.01 -9.36 -37.18
N SER A 246 0.59 -8.89 -36.08
CA SER A 246 -0.09 -8.20 -34.97
C SER A 246 -1.15 -9.06 -34.27
N GLY A 247 -1.68 -8.54 -33.18
CA GLY A 247 -2.74 -9.19 -32.44
C GLY A 247 -2.51 -9.11 -30.95
N VAL A 248 -3.60 -8.92 -30.22
CA VAL A 248 -3.64 -8.95 -28.77
C VAL A 248 -4.70 -9.95 -28.37
N VAL A 249 -4.33 -10.88 -27.49
CA VAL A 249 -5.27 -11.80 -26.85
C VAL A 249 -5.50 -11.35 -25.42
N THR A 250 -6.76 -11.24 -25.00
CA THR A 250 -7.15 -10.76 -23.66
C THR A 250 -8.15 -11.71 -23.01
N GLU A 251 -7.94 -12.06 -21.75
CA GLU A 251 -8.83 -12.87 -20.94
C GLU A 251 -10.22 -12.20 -20.79
N VAL A 252 -11.27 -13.03 -20.83
CA VAL A 252 -12.64 -12.63 -20.51
C VAL A 252 -13.11 -13.40 -19.28
N LYS A 253 -13.29 -12.70 -18.17
CA LYS A 253 -13.82 -13.27 -16.93
C LYS A 253 -15.26 -13.76 -17.17
N GLN A 254 -15.51 -15.03 -16.89
CA GLN A 254 -16.82 -15.64 -17.04
C GLN A 254 -17.64 -15.46 -15.74
N PRO A 255 -18.92 -15.05 -15.83
CA PRO A 255 -19.80 -15.03 -14.67
C PRO A 255 -19.94 -16.43 -14.05
N ARG A 256 -19.98 -16.50 -12.73
CA ARG A 256 -20.14 -17.74 -11.96
C ARG A 256 -21.38 -17.66 -11.09
N LYS A 257 -22.25 -18.65 -11.18
CA LYS A 257 -23.39 -18.82 -10.28
C LYS A 257 -22.95 -19.55 -9.01
N LEU A 258 -23.39 -19.06 -7.86
CA LEU A 258 -23.20 -19.64 -6.54
C LEU A 258 -24.55 -19.81 -5.86
N ASN A 259 -24.70 -20.87 -5.07
CA ASN A 259 -25.93 -21.19 -4.35
C ASN A 259 -25.60 -21.24 -2.85
N PHE A 260 -26.39 -20.56 -2.04
CA PHE A 260 -26.22 -20.50 -0.58
C PHE A 260 -27.31 -21.34 0.08
N LYS A 261 -27.01 -22.00 1.20
CA LYS A 261 -28.03 -22.65 2.01
C LYS A 261 -28.63 -21.66 3.00
N PRO A 262 -29.94 -21.76 3.29
CA PRO A 262 -30.56 -20.99 4.37
C PRO A 262 -29.90 -21.33 5.71
N LEU A 263 -29.89 -20.38 6.64
CA LEU A 263 -29.18 -20.49 7.92
C LEU A 263 -29.48 -21.79 8.67
N SER A 264 -30.75 -22.19 8.74
CA SER A 264 -31.18 -23.40 9.47
C SER A 264 -30.55 -24.69 8.92
N GLU A 265 -30.34 -24.77 7.60
CA GLU A 265 -29.62 -25.90 6.98
C GLU A 265 -28.11 -25.73 7.10
N ALA A 266 -27.60 -24.52 6.90
CA ALA A 266 -26.17 -24.23 6.95
C ALA A 266 -25.56 -24.46 8.34
N LEU A 267 -26.34 -24.32 9.42
CA LEU A 267 -25.91 -24.62 10.79
C LEU A 267 -25.55 -26.09 11.00
N LEU A 268 -26.16 -27.00 10.23
CA LEU A 268 -25.94 -28.44 10.35
C LEU A 268 -24.80 -28.94 9.44
N ASP A 269 -24.34 -28.12 8.49
CA ASP A 269 -23.33 -28.50 7.50
C ASP A 269 -21.97 -27.85 7.79
N HIS A 270 -21.17 -28.54 8.59
CA HIS A 270 -19.82 -28.13 8.99
C HIS A 270 -18.84 -28.00 7.81
N LYS A 271 -19.14 -28.59 6.65
CA LYS A 271 -18.30 -28.48 5.44
C LYS A 271 -18.33 -27.08 4.82
N LEU A 272 -19.28 -26.25 5.25
CA LEU A 272 -19.37 -24.84 4.84
C LEU A 272 -18.41 -23.92 5.61
N LEU A 273 -17.66 -24.45 6.57
CA LEU A 273 -16.67 -23.71 7.34
C LEU A 273 -15.44 -23.38 6.50
N ARG A 274 -15.10 -22.09 6.44
CA ARG A 274 -13.83 -21.60 5.89
C ARG A 274 -12.78 -21.48 6.99
N MET A 275 -11.61 -22.04 6.71
CA MET A 275 -10.46 -22.01 7.60
C MET A 275 -9.61 -20.77 7.34
N ASN A 276 -9.08 -20.18 8.41
CA ASN A 276 -8.16 -19.04 8.37
C ASN A 276 -6.82 -19.31 9.09
N ASP A 277 -6.74 -20.35 9.91
CA ASP A 277 -5.53 -20.87 10.54
C ASP A 277 -5.58 -22.41 10.45
N PHE A 278 -4.74 -22.99 9.59
CA PHE A 278 -4.69 -24.43 9.37
C PHE A 278 -4.11 -25.20 10.57
N GLY A 279 -3.47 -24.51 11.52
CA GLY A 279 -3.07 -25.08 12.80
C GLY A 279 -4.21 -25.20 13.81
N LYS A 280 -5.40 -24.66 13.51
CA LYS A 280 -6.55 -24.55 14.43
C LYS A 280 -7.84 -25.21 13.91
N ILE A 281 -7.76 -26.19 13.00
CA ILE A 281 -8.93 -26.81 12.36
C ILE A 281 -9.96 -27.30 13.39
N ALA A 282 -9.56 -28.21 14.31
CA ALA A 282 -10.46 -28.76 15.33
C ALA A 282 -11.06 -27.67 16.24
N ARG A 283 -10.29 -26.60 16.51
CA ARG A 283 -10.77 -25.46 17.29
C ARG A 283 -11.88 -24.71 16.56
N HIS A 284 -11.72 -24.41 15.28
CA HIS A 284 -12.74 -23.69 14.51
C HIS A 284 -14.02 -24.51 14.33
N GLU A 285 -13.90 -25.82 14.12
CA GLU A 285 -15.05 -26.73 14.10
C GLU A 285 -15.76 -26.74 15.46
N THR A 286 -14.99 -26.78 16.56
CA THR A 286 -15.56 -26.69 17.91
C THR A 286 -16.23 -25.33 18.16
N LEU A 287 -15.68 -24.22 17.68
CA LEU A 287 -16.26 -22.89 17.83
C LEU A 287 -17.61 -22.75 17.14
N HIS A 288 -17.83 -23.46 16.02
CA HIS A 288 -19.15 -23.55 15.38
C HIS A 288 -20.24 -24.07 16.33
N LEU A 289 -19.92 -25.12 17.10
CA LEU A 289 -20.81 -25.62 18.15
C LEU A 289 -20.84 -24.70 19.37
N ALA A 290 -19.72 -24.08 19.73
CA ALA A 290 -19.61 -23.24 20.91
C ALA A 290 -20.45 -21.96 20.82
N PHE A 291 -20.54 -21.32 19.65
CA PHE A 291 -21.43 -20.17 19.45
C PHE A 291 -22.92 -20.58 19.52
N GLN A 292 -23.29 -21.74 18.97
CA GLN A 292 -24.65 -22.30 19.13
C GLN A 292 -24.97 -22.62 20.59
N ALA A 293 -24.00 -23.20 21.31
CA ALA A 293 -24.11 -23.46 22.73
C ALA A 293 -24.26 -22.17 23.53
N LEU A 294 -23.54 -21.10 23.15
CA LEU A 294 -23.63 -19.79 23.81
C LEU A 294 -25.02 -19.19 23.63
N HIS A 295 -25.62 -19.26 22.44
CA HIS A 295 -27.00 -18.83 22.24
C HIS A 295 -27.99 -19.67 23.07
N SER A 296 -27.81 -20.98 23.13
CA SER A 296 -28.63 -21.88 23.97
C SER A 296 -28.51 -21.54 25.46
N PHE A 297 -27.31 -21.27 25.93
CA PHE A 297 -27.05 -20.81 27.30
C PHE A 297 -27.79 -19.50 27.58
N VAL A 298 -27.64 -18.49 26.72
CA VAL A 298 -28.30 -17.18 26.89
C VAL A 298 -29.82 -17.31 26.87
N LYS A 299 -30.36 -18.18 26.01
CA LYS A 299 -31.81 -18.45 25.95
C LYS A 299 -32.34 -19.04 27.26
N LYS A 300 -31.57 -19.93 27.88
CA LYS A 300 -31.93 -20.60 29.14
C LYS A 300 -31.72 -19.69 30.35
N GLU A 301 -30.53 -19.14 30.51
CA GLU A 301 -30.09 -18.39 31.70
C GLU A 301 -30.47 -16.90 31.65
N ARG A 302 -30.90 -16.40 30.47
CA ARG A 302 -31.27 -15.00 30.22
C ARG A 302 -30.14 -14.00 30.47
N ARG A 303 -28.90 -14.47 30.40
CA ARG A 303 -27.65 -13.70 30.51
C ARG A 303 -26.53 -14.40 29.75
N LEU A 304 -25.47 -13.67 29.45
CA LEU A 304 -24.20 -14.28 29.03
C LEU A 304 -23.55 -15.04 30.21
N PRO A 305 -22.65 -16.00 29.93
CA PRO A 305 -21.82 -16.62 30.96
C PRO A 305 -21.12 -15.58 31.83
N GLY A 306 -20.97 -15.88 33.12
CA GLY A 306 -20.28 -15.02 34.08
C GLY A 306 -18.78 -14.96 33.76
N ILE A 307 -18.20 -13.77 33.93
CA ILE A 307 -16.76 -13.54 33.73
C ILE A 307 -15.97 -14.52 34.60
N ARG A 308 -15.05 -15.29 33.98
CA ARG A 308 -14.25 -16.35 34.62
C ARG A 308 -15.05 -17.43 35.38
N SER A 309 -16.36 -17.54 35.18
CA SER A 309 -17.19 -18.51 35.91
C SER A 309 -16.97 -19.94 35.44
N GLN A 310 -16.33 -20.76 36.28
CA GLN A 310 -16.09 -22.18 36.00
C GLN A 310 -17.40 -22.96 35.80
N SER A 311 -18.43 -22.69 36.61
CA SER A 311 -19.72 -23.39 36.51
C SER A 311 -20.43 -23.13 35.19
N ASP A 312 -20.39 -21.87 34.71
CA ASP A 312 -21.00 -21.52 33.43
C ASP A 312 -20.19 -22.08 32.26
N ALA A 313 -18.85 -22.11 32.39
CA ALA A 313 -17.98 -22.72 31.40
C ALA A 313 -18.20 -24.23 31.26
N ASP A 314 -18.35 -24.95 32.38
CA ASP A 314 -18.67 -26.38 32.36
C ASP A 314 -20.08 -26.64 31.81
N ALA A 315 -21.04 -25.76 32.09
CA ALA A 315 -22.37 -25.82 31.49
C ALA A 315 -22.32 -25.62 29.97
N LEU A 316 -21.51 -24.67 29.48
CA LEU A 316 -21.33 -24.43 28.05
C LEU A 316 -20.69 -25.64 27.34
N VAL A 317 -19.68 -26.24 27.96
CA VAL A 317 -19.04 -27.48 27.47
C VAL A 317 -20.03 -28.63 27.40
N ALA A 318 -20.91 -28.78 28.39
CA ALA A 318 -21.95 -29.80 28.38
C ALA A 318 -22.90 -29.64 27.18
N ILE A 319 -23.31 -28.40 26.87
CA ILE A 319 -24.15 -28.11 25.69
C ILE A 319 -23.39 -28.41 24.39
N VAL A 320 -22.09 -28.07 24.29
CA VAL A 320 -21.28 -28.41 23.11
C VAL A 320 -21.19 -29.92 22.91
N ARG A 321 -21.00 -30.70 23.98
CA ARG A 321 -20.98 -32.17 23.90
C ARG A 321 -22.33 -32.73 23.43
N GLU A 322 -23.44 -32.13 23.86
CA GLU A 322 -24.78 -32.49 23.39
C GLU A 322 -24.96 -32.17 21.89
N LEU A 323 -24.57 -30.97 21.44
CA LEU A 323 -24.62 -30.65 20.01
C LEU A 323 -23.72 -31.58 19.17
N ASN A 324 -22.60 -32.03 19.74
CA ASN A 324 -21.68 -32.93 19.06
C ASN A 324 -22.23 -34.35 18.88
N THR A 325 -23.31 -34.74 19.56
CA THR A 325 -23.95 -36.05 19.28
C THR A 325 -24.62 -36.08 17.90
N VAL A 326 -24.86 -34.90 17.30
CA VAL A 326 -25.39 -34.75 15.95
C VAL A 326 -24.30 -34.34 14.97
N ALA A 327 -23.39 -33.45 15.39
CA ALA A 327 -22.31 -32.97 14.54
C ALA A 327 -21.20 -34.02 14.31
N GLU A 328 -21.04 -34.96 15.25
CA GLU A 328 -20.07 -36.06 15.19
C GLU A 328 -18.61 -35.61 14.89
N LEU A 329 -18.20 -34.45 15.42
CA LEU A 329 -16.81 -34.01 15.31
C LEU A 329 -15.88 -34.97 16.05
N GLU A 330 -14.77 -35.35 15.41
CA GLU A 330 -13.80 -36.31 15.95
C GLU A 330 -13.10 -35.78 17.21
N GLN A 331 -12.82 -34.47 17.25
CA GLN A 331 -12.10 -33.83 18.33
C GLN A 331 -12.77 -32.51 18.73
N LEU A 332 -12.98 -32.34 20.04
CA LEU A 332 -13.47 -31.09 20.62
C LEU A 332 -12.34 -30.33 21.34
N ASP A 333 -12.12 -29.07 20.99
CA ASP A 333 -11.26 -28.15 21.75
C ASP A 333 -12.05 -27.56 22.93
N GLU A 334 -12.20 -28.38 23.96
CA GLU A 334 -12.91 -28.03 25.19
C GLU A 334 -12.28 -26.87 25.97
N VAL A 335 -10.99 -26.57 25.74
CA VAL A 335 -10.31 -25.42 26.34
C VAL A 335 -10.77 -24.13 25.66
N ALA A 336 -10.89 -24.15 24.33
CA ALA A 336 -11.45 -23.01 23.59
C ALA A 336 -12.89 -22.70 24.01
N VAL A 337 -13.73 -23.72 24.24
CA VAL A 337 -15.11 -23.51 24.74
C VAL A 337 -15.12 -22.82 26.11
N ARG A 338 -14.24 -23.26 27.04
CA ARG A 338 -14.13 -22.63 28.36
C ARG A 338 -13.65 -21.19 28.26
N ASN A 339 -12.64 -20.92 27.42
CA ASN A 339 -12.13 -19.57 27.22
C ASN A 339 -13.16 -18.64 26.55
N LEU A 340 -13.96 -19.16 25.62
CA LEU A 340 -15.11 -18.43 25.07
C LEU A 340 -16.09 -18.06 26.19
N SER A 341 -16.44 -19.01 27.06
CA SER A 341 -17.32 -18.74 28.21
C SER A 341 -16.74 -17.64 29.11
N TYR A 342 -15.47 -17.77 29.49
CA TYR A 342 -14.79 -16.83 30.40
C TYR A 342 -14.74 -15.40 29.88
N THR A 343 -14.70 -15.23 28.56
CA THR A 343 -14.55 -13.95 27.89
C THR A 343 -15.82 -13.50 27.16
N ALA A 344 -16.94 -14.21 27.32
CA ALA A 344 -18.17 -14.01 26.54
C ALA A 344 -18.78 -12.61 26.71
N GLN A 345 -18.55 -11.97 27.85
CA GLN A 345 -19.01 -10.60 28.12
C GLN A 345 -18.06 -9.53 27.55
N GLY A 346 -16.87 -9.91 27.09
CA GLY A 346 -15.87 -9.00 26.56
C GLY A 346 -16.25 -8.38 25.21
N ASP A 347 -15.79 -7.15 25.00
CA ASP A 347 -16.04 -6.35 23.79
C ASP A 347 -14.72 -5.65 23.40
N LEU A 348 -14.04 -6.18 22.38
CA LEU A 348 -12.68 -5.80 22.01
C LEU A 348 -12.66 -5.08 20.66
N ALA A 349 -12.11 -3.86 20.64
CA ALA A 349 -11.98 -3.07 19.41
C ALA A 349 -11.21 -3.80 18.28
N PRO A 350 -10.08 -4.50 18.53
CA PRO A 350 -9.36 -5.19 17.46
C PRO A 350 -10.15 -6.32 16.78
N ILE A 351 -10.92 -7.08 17.56
CA ILE A 351 -11.76 -8.17 17.05
C ILE A 351 -12.92 -7.58 16.22
N ASN A 352 -13.52 -6.49 16.71
CA ASN A 352 -14.56 -5.77 15.98
C ASN A 352 -14.03 -5.14 14.68
N ALA A 353 -12.82 -4.59 14.69
CA ALA A 353 -12.15 -4.06 13.50
C ALA A 353 -11.91 -5.17 12.45
N PHE A 354 -11.41 -6.33 12.87
CA PHE A 354 -11.18 -7.46 11.99
C PHE A 354 -12.49 -8.01 11.38
N ILE A 355 -13.42 -8.45 12.21
CA ILE A 355 -14.68 -9.04 11.73
C ILE A 355 -15.53 -7.99 11.01
N GLY A 356 -15.53 -6.74 11.47
CA GLY A 356 -16.26 -5.64 10.84
C GLY A 356 -15.74 -5.29 9.45
N GLY A 357 -14.42 -5.31 9.24
CA GLY A 357 -13.81 -5.15 7.91
C GLY A 357 -14.21 -6.27 6.95
N LEU A 358 -14.21 -7.51 7.43
CA LEU A 358 -14.64 -8.69 6.65
C LEU A 358 -16.15 -8.62 6.31
N ALA A 359 -17.01 -8.41 7.30
CA ALA A 359 -18.46 -8.36 7.10
C ALA A 359 -18.87 -7.20 6.17
N ALA A 360 -18.25 -6.02 6.31
CA ALA A 360 -18.46 -4.92 5.37
C ALA A 360 -18.00 -5.26 3.95
N GLN A 361 -16.91 -6.02 3.79
CA GLN A 361 -16.52 -6.50 2.47
C GLN A 361 -17.57 -7.45 1.89
N GLU A 362 -18.16 -8.34 2.69
CA GLU A 362 -19.24 -9.22 2.23
C GLU A 362 -20.50 -8.44 1.82
N VAL A 363 -20.82 -7.32 2.49
CA VAL A 363 -21.89 -6.40 2.03
C VAL A 363 -21.57 -5.84 0.65
N ILE A 364 -20.32 -5.42 0.41
CA ILE A 364 -19.88 -4.92 -0.91
C ILE A 364 -20.05 -6.00 -1.98
N LYS A 365 -19.68 -7.25 -1.69
CA LYS A 365 -19.86 -8.38 -2.61
C LYS A 365 -21.34 -8.61 -2.92
N ALA A 366 -22.17 -8.67 -1.88
CA ALA A 366 -23.62 -8.84 -1.99
C ALA A 366 -24.27 -7.77 -2.90
N CYS A 367 -23.82 -6.52 -2.80
CA CYS A 367 -24.36 -5.40 -3.59
C CYS A 367 -23.86 -5.36 -5.04
N SER A 368 -22.70 -5.94 -5.32
CA SER A 368 -21.97 -5.68 -6.56
C SER A 368 -21.76 -6.90 -7.46
N GLY A 369 -21.86 -8.12 -6.95
CA GLY A 369 -21.43 -9.33 -7.67
C GLY A 369 -19.93 -9.34 -8.01
N LYS A 370 -19.13 -8.43 -7.41
CA LYS A 370 -17.67 -8.39 -7.52
C LYS A 370 -17.09 -9.20 -6.36
N PHE A 371 -16.06 -9.97 -6.66
CA PHE A 371 -15.38 -10.91 -5.76
C PHE A 371 -16.18 -12.15 -5.38
N THR A 372 -15.48 -13.18 -4.93
CA THR A 372 -16.09 -14.42 -4.44
C THR A 372 -16.54 -14.24 -2.98
N PRO A 373 -17.84 -14.38 -2.67
CA PRO A 373 -18.34 -14.29 -1.30
C PRO A 373 -17.82 -15.38 -0.38
N LEU A 374 -17.85 -15.12 0.92
CA LEU A 374 -17.71 -16.16 1.93
C LEU A 374 -18.86 -17.18 1.78
N GLN A 375 -18.52 -18.46 1.58
CA GLN A 375 -19.51 -19.54 1.46
C GLN A 375 -19.15 -20.67 2.43
N GLN A 376 -19.72 -20.74 3.64
CA GLN A 376 -20.67 -19.77 4.22
C GLN A 376 -20.32 -19.30 5.63
N TRP A 377 -19.56 -20.09 6.39
CA TRP A 377 -19.17 -19.77 7.78
C TRP A 377 -17.69 -19.44 7.88
N LEU A 378 -17.34 -18.52 8.76
CA LEU A 378 -15.98 -18.23 9.19
C LEU A 378 -15.98 -18.03 10.71
N TYR A 379 -15.11 -18.75 11.42
CA TYR A 379 -14.80 -18.51 12.82
C TYR A 379 -13.38 -17.98 12.95
N PHE A 380 -13.17 -17.08 13.89
CA PHE A 380 -11.87 -16.53 14.23
C PHE A 380 -11.68 -16.53 15.74
N ASP A 381 -10.46 -16.79 16.18
CA ASP A 381 -10.06 -16.64 17.57
C ASP A 381 -8.66 -16.05 17.70
N ALA A 382 -8.49 -15.23 18.73
CA ALA A 382 -7.20 -14.73 19.18
C ALA A 382 -6.93 -15.15 20.64
N LEU A 383 -7.31 -16.38 21.01
CA LEU A 383 -7.18 -16.89 22.38
C LEU A 383 -5.73 -16.93 22.87
N GLU A 384 -4.76 -16.88 21.97
CA GLU A 384 -3.33 -16.71 22.28
C GLU A 384 -3.00 -15.37 22.97
N CYS A 385 -3.94 -14.41 23.01
CA CYS A 385 -3.77 -13.17 23.77
C CYS A 385 -4.03 -13.33 25.27
N LEU A 386 -4.61 -14.44 25.72
CA LEU A 386 -4.85 -14.64 27.14
C LEU A 386 -3.51 -14.76 27.90
N PRO A 387 -3.42 -14.23 29.14
CA PRO A 387 -2.19 -14.29 29.93
C PRO A 387 -1.67 -15.72 30.11
N GLN A 388 -0.35 -15.89 30.01
CA GLN A 388 0.31 -17.18 30.25
C GLN A 388 0.18 -17.59 31.73
N ALA A 389 0.22 -18.91 32.01
CA ALA A 389 -0.10 -19.49 33.33
C ALA A 389 0.68 -18.88 34.51
N GLU A 390 1.88 -18.36 34.27
CA GLU A 390 2.76 -17.73 35.26
C GLU A 390 2.33 -16.30 35.67
N SER A 391 1.31 -15.74 34.99
CA SER A 391 0.87 -14.33 35.09
C SER A 391 -0.65 -14.17 35.29
N GLN A 392 -1.31 -15.18 35.86
CA GLN A 392 -2.77 -15.20 36.02
C GLN A 392 -3.26 -14.04 36.91
N PRO A 393 -4.12 -13.14 36.39
CA PRO A 393 -4.71 -12.07 37.20
C PRO A 393 -5.66 -12.63 38.27
N THR A 394 -5.81 -11.90 39.37
CA THR A 394 -6.81 -12.25 40.40
C THR A 394 -8.23 -12.08 39.85
N GLU A 395 -9.20 -12.91 40.28
CA GLU A 395 -10.58 -12.84 39.79
C GLU A 395 -11.23 -11.45 39.96
N SER A 396 -10.88 -10.73 41.04
CA SER A 396 -11.37 -9.37 41.31
C SER A 396 -10.89 -8.34 40.29
N SER A 397 -9.81 -8.62 39.55
CA SER A 397 -9.28 -7.71 38.51
C SER A 397 -10.18 -7.61 37.27
N PHE A 398 -11.04 -8.62 37.02
CA PHE A 398 -11.93 -8.63 35.85
C PHE A 398 -13.29 -7.97 36.12
N SER A 399 -13.53 -7.48 37.35
CA SER A 399 -14.78 -6.82 37.71
C SER A 399 -14.90 -5.45 37.04
N ALA A 400 -16.09 -5.12 36.55
CA ALA A 400 -16.39 -3.82 35.96
C ALA A 400 -16.04 -2.67 36.93
N LYS A 401 -15.42 -1.63 36.39
CA LYS A 401 -14.97 -0.43 37.11
C LYS A 401 -15.88 0.77 36.83
N GLY A 402 -16.84 0.65 35.91
CA GLY A 402 -17.66 1.76 35.46
C GLY A 402 -16.85 2.71 34.58
N THR A 403 -16.00 2.16 33.72
CA THR A 403 -15.15 2.92 32.81
C THR A 403 -15.40 2.51 31.37
N ARG A 404 -14.93 3.32 30.43
CA ARG A 404 -15.00 3.01 29.00
C ARG A 404 -14.25 1.73 28.60
N TYR A 405 -13.41 1.18 29.48
CA TYR A 405 -12.61 -0.02 29.21
C TYR A 405 -13.22 -1.31 29.80
N ASP A 406 -14.43 -1.25 30.38
CA ASP A 406 -15.06 -2.41 31.05
C ASP A 406 -15.17 -3.65 30.14
N GLY A 407 -15.38 -3.49 28.83
CA GLY A 407 -15.43 -4.60 27.87
C GLY A 407 -14.07 -5.27 27.63
N GLN A 408 -12.98 -4.52 27.80
CA GLN A 408 -11.62 -5.03 27.70
C GLN A 408 -11.13 -5.62 29.04
N ILE A 409 -11.48 -4.96 30.16
CA ILE A 409 -11.21 -5.44 31.52
C ILE A 409 -11.86 -6.80 31.77
N ALA A 410 -13.06 -7.04 31.23
CA ALA A 410 -13.73 -8.34 31.33
C ALA A 410 -12.93 -9.50 30.70
N VAL A 411 -11.98 -9.22 29.81
CA VAL A 411 -11.11 -10.22 29.15
C VAL A 411 -9.74 -10.31 29.81
N PHE A 412 -9.10 -9.16 30.03
CA PHE A 412 -7.68 -9.11 30.43
C PHE A 412 -7.44 -8.68 31.89
N GLY A 413 -8.45 -8.09 32.54
CA GLY A 413 -8.36 -7.54 33.90
C GLY A 413 -7.82 -6.11 33.95
N SER A 414 -8.08 -5.41 35.06
CA SER A 414 -7.72 -3.99 35.21
C SER A 414 -6.22 -3.73 35.26
N ALA A 415 -5.43 -4.67 35.79
CA ALA A 415 -3.96 -4.53 35.82
C ALA A 415 -3.35 -4.44 34.42
N PHE A 416 -3.88 -5.20 33.46
CA PHE A 416 -3.43 -5.09 32.07
C PHE A 416 -3.90 -3.80 31.41
N GLN A 417 -5.10 -3.32 31.75
CA GLN A 417 -5.58 -2.01 31.29
C GLN A 417 -4.64 -0.88 31.73
N GLU A 418 -4.20 -0.90 32.99
CA GLU A 418 -3.22 0.06 33.52
C GLU A 418 -1.88 -0.01 32.78
N GLU A 419 -1.44 -1.21 32.39
CA GLU A 419 -0.21 -1.37 31.61
C GLU A 419 -0.34 -0.78 30.20
N LEU A 420 -1.47 -0.98 29.53
CA LEU A 420 -1.78 -0.34 28.24
C LEU A 420 -1.75 1.18 28.34
N GLU A 421 -2.32 1.73 29.41
CA GLU A 421 -2.40 3.17 29.67
C GLU A 421 -1.01 3.82 29.84
N ARG A 422 0.00 3.07 30.29
CA ARG A 422 1.37 3.57 30.52
C ARG A 422 2.29 3.47 29.30
N GLN A 423 1.88 2.79 28.25
CA GLN A 423 2.72 2.54 27.08
C GLN A 423 3.15 3.83 26.36
N LYS A 424 4.34 3.79 25.75
CA LYS A 424 4.89 4.83 24.88
C LYS A 424 5.14 4.29 23.48
N TYR A 425 4.32 4.71 22.53
CA TYR A 425 4.34 4.18 21.17
C TYR A 425 4.67 5.24 20.13
N PHE A 426 5.46 4.86 19.13
CA PHE A 426 5.69 5.65 17.93
C PHE A 426 4.92 5.08 16.74
N LEU A 427 3.99 5.87 16.21
CA LEU A 427 3.23 5.56 15.00
C LEU A 427 3.82 6.33 13.82
N VAL A 428 4.29 5.59 12.81
CA VAL A 428 4.87 6.19 11.60
C VAL A 428 3.88 6.06 10.46
N GLY A 429 3.27 7.19 10.07
CA GLY A 429 2.19 7.28 9.10
C GLY A 429 0.83 7.51 9.76
N ALA A 430 0.10 8.50 9.24
CA ALA A 430 -1.27 8.88 9.61
C ALA A 430 -2.24 8.70 8.41
N GLY A 431 -1.85 7.85 7.46
CA GLY A 431 -2.68 7.42 6.32
C GLY A 431 -3.81 6.46 6.72
N ALA A 432 -4.17 5.54 5.80
CA ALA A 432 -5.32 4.64 5.99
C ALA A 432 -5.13 3.74 7.23
N ILE A 433 -4.02 3.00 7.28
CA ILE A 433 -3.69 2.14 8.44
C ILE A 433 -3.49 2.99 9.69
N GLY A 434 -2.84 4.16 9.59
CA GLY A 434 -2.59 5.04 10.71
C GLY A 434 -3.87 5.55 11.39
N CYS A 435 -4.88 5.93 10.61
CA CYS A 435 -6.20 6.29 11.12
C CYS A 435 -6.89 5.14 11.87
N GLU A 436 -6.83 3.92 11.32
CA GLU A 436 -7.41 2.73 11.95
C GLU A 436 -6.66 2.33 13.22
N LEU A 437 -5.33 2.39 13.23
CA LEU A 437 -4.50 2.13 14.41
C LEU A 437 -4.77 3.16 15.51
N LEU A 438 -4.82 4.46 15.20
CA LEU A 438 -5.12 5.48 16.20
C LEU A 438 -6.52 5.32 16.79
N LYS A 439 -7.53 4.95 15.99
CA LYS A 439 -8.86 4.59 16.52
C LYS A 439 -8.77 3.40 17.47
N ASN A 440 -8.08 2.32 17.09
CA ASN A 440 -7.91 1.17 17.96
C ASN A 440 -7.14 1.52 19.24
N PHE A 441 -6.05 2.29 19.16
CA PHE A 441 -5.28 2.76 20.32
C PHE A 441 -6.17 3.56 21.29
N ALA A 442 -7.04 4.42 20.76
CA ALA A 442 -7.99 5.20 21.56
C ALA A 442 -9.00 4.32 22.31
N LEU A 443 -9.51 3.27 21.65
CA LEU A 443 -10.50 2.36 22.21
C LEU A 443 -9.89 1.40 23.23
N ILE A 444 -8.67 0.93 22.96
CA ILE A 444 -7.89 0.06 23.85
C ILE A 444 -7.36 0.83 25.07
N GLY A 445 -7.23 2.16 24.97
CA GLY A 445 -6.64 3.00 26.02
C GLY A 445 -5.11 2.97 26.01
N LEU A 446 -4.49 2.64 24.88
CA LEU A 446 -3.03 2.67 24.74
C LEU A 446 -2.54 4.09 24.99
N ALA A 447 -1.61 4.27 25.92
CA ALA A 447 -1.04 5.56 26.30
C ALA A 447 -2.05 6.60 26.84
N ALA A 448 -3.21 6.14 27.35
CA ALA A 448 -4.23 7.02 27.93
C ALA A 448 -3.98 7.37 29.42
N GLY A 449 -2.91 6.86 30.03
CA GLY A 449 -2.53 7.10 31.41
C GLY A 449 -1.57 8.27 31.60
N ASP A 450 -1.13 8.48 32.84
CA ASP A 450 -0.31 9.65 33.16
C ASP A 450 1.09 9.62 32.55
N GLU A 451 1.68 8.43 32.45
CA GLU A 451 3.02 8.22 31.89
C GLU A 451 3.02 7.84 30.40
N GLY A 452 1.84 7.59 29.83
CA GLY A 452 1.66 7.16 28.45
C GLY A 452 1.90 8.28 27.44
N GLN A 453 2.42 7.91 26.27
CA GLN A 453 2.61 8.86 25.16
C GLN A 453 2.52 8.17 23.80
N ILE A 454 1.71 8.72 22.88
CA ILE A 454 1.79 8.40 21.45
C ILE A 454 2.52 9.52 20.74
N THR A 455 3.54 9.20 19.97
CA THR A 455 4.07 10.12 18.95
C THR A 455 3.59 9.63 17.60
N VAL A 456 2.95 10.48 16.81
CA VAL A 456 2.57 10.17 15.42
C VAL A 456 3.29 11.12 14.48
N THR A 457 3.88 10.59 13.41
CA THR A 457 4.48 11.43 12.36
C THR A 457 3.94 11.08 10.98
N ASP A 458 3.62 12.10 10.21
CA ASP A 458 3.25 11.99 8.79
C ASP A 458 3.50 13.36 8.14
N MET A 459 4.27 13.39 7.06
CA MET A 459 4.62 14.62 6.35
C MET A 459 3.54 15.09 5.36
N ASP A 460 2.55 14.26 5.09
CA ASP A 460 1.54 14.54 4.07
C ASP A 460 0.40 15.42 4.60
N PHE A 461 -0.23 16.10 3.64
CA PHE A 461 -1.49 16.81 3.84
C PHE A 461 -2.68 15.95 3.41
N ILE A 462 -3.86 16.27 3.95
CA ILE A 462 -5.09 15.57 3.63
C ILE A 462 -5.58 15.96 2.23
N GLU A 463 -5.84 14.96 1.40
CA GLU A 463 -6.44 15.13 0.08
C GLU A 463 -7.89 14.64 0.04
N LYS A 464 -8.66 15.06 -0.99
CA LYS A 464 -10.03 14.54 -1.20
C LYS A 464 -10.06 13.02 -1.35
N SER A 465 -9.08 12.45 -2.06
CA SER A 465 -8.94 11.00 -2.31
C SER A 465 -8.74 10.18 -1.05
N ASN A 466 -8.31 10.82 0.04
CA ASN A 466 -8.00 10.18 1.32
C ASN A 466 -9.28 9.86 2.12
N LEU A 467 -10.30 10.72 2.01
CA LEU A 467 -11.51 10.69 2.84
C LEU A 467 -12.30 9.37 2.72
N ASN A 468 -12.20 8.67 1.58
CA ASN A 468 -12.84 7.38 1.37
C ASN A 468 -12.30 6.23 2.26
N ARG A 469 -11.10 6.36 2.86
CA ARG A 469 -10.52 5.32 3.73
C ARG A 469 -9.83 5.83 4.99
N GLN A 470 -9.58 7.15 5.09
CA GLN A 470 -8.97 7.80 6.24
C GLN A 470 -10.07 8.52 7.02
N PHE A 471 -10.93 7.72 7.67
CA PHE A 471 -12.22 8.16 8.21
C PHE A 471 -12.12 9.15 9.38
N LEU A 472 -10.92 9.44 9.90
CA LEU A 472 -10.69 10.50 10.87
C LEU A 472 -10.78 11.90 10.25
N PHE A 473 -10.66 12.00 8.93
CA PHE A 473 -10.64 13.27 8.20
C PHE A 473 -12.02 13.63 7.64
N ARG A 474 -12.26 14.92 7.43
CA ARG A 474 -13.47 15.44 6.78
C ARG A 474 -13.12 16.38 5.64
N SER A 475 -14.12 16.73 4.84
CA SER A 475 -13.95 17.64 3.69
C SER A 475 -13.35 18.99 4.09
N GLN A 476 -13.67 19.51 5.28
CA GLN A 476 -13.09 20.76 5.80
C GLN A 476 -11.62 20.66 6.24
N ASP A 477 -11.05 19.46 6.23
CA ASP A 477 -9.66 19.21 6.63
C ASP A 477 -8.70 19.05 5.46
N ILE A 478 -9.21 19.07 4.22
CA ILE A 478 -8.38 19.05 3.00
C ILE A 478 -7.34 20.18 3.05
N GLY A 479 -6.09 19.84 2.74
CA GLY A 479 -4.94 20.75 2.79
C GLY A 479 -4.34 20.95 4.19
N LYS A 480 -4.85 20.27 5.23
CA LYS A 480 -4.24 20.28 6.58
C LYS A 480 -3.33 19.06 6.80
N PRO A 481 -2.34 19.13 7.70
CA PRO A 481 -1.46 18.00 8.01
C PRO A 481 -2.23 16.78 8.55
N LYS A 482 -1.95 15.59 8.03
CA LYS A 482 -2.66 14.35 8.44
C LYS A 482 -2.49 14.04 9.92
N SER A 483 -1.25 14.09 10.42
CA SER A 483 -0.91 13.74 11.80
C SER A 483 -1.64 14.61 12.83
N ASP A 484 -1.70 15.92 12.60
CA ASP A 484 -2.36 16.88 13.50
C ASP A 484 -3.87 16.65 13.60
N ILE A 485 -4.53 16.48 12.44
CA ILE A 485 -5.98 16.27 12.39
C ILE A 485 -6.34 14.89 12.93
N ALA A 486 -5.54 13.85 12.65
CA ALA A 486 -5.77 12.52 13.18
C ALA A 486 -5.67 12.52 14.71
N ALA A 487 -4.63 13.16 15.26
CA ALA A 487 -4.46 13.31 16.71
C ALA A 487 -5.63 14.08 17.34
N LYS A 488 -6.13 15.14 16.68
CA LYS A 488 -7.31 15.88 17.15
C LYS A 488 -8.56 15.01 17.17
N ALA A 489 -8.88 14.34 16.06
CA ALA A 489 -10.07 13.48 15.95
C ALA A 489 -10.06 12.37 17.00
N VAL A 490 -8.90 11.78 17.27
CA VAL A 490 -8.74 10.71 18.26
C VAL A 490 -8.95 11.21 19.69
N ARG A 491 -8.48 12.42 20.03
CA ARG A 491 -8.78 13.02 21.35
C ARG A 491 -10.27 13.30 21.55
N GLU A 492 -11.04 13.51 20.48
CA GLU A 492 -12.50 13.61 20.57
C GLU A 492 -13.18 12.26 20.83
N MET A 493 -12.57 11.15 20.40
CA MET A 493 -13.01 9.78 20.69
C MET A 493 -12.62 9.35 22.11
N ASN A 494 -11.41 9.68 22.52
CA ASN A 494 -10.90 9.44 23.88
C ASN A 494 -10.12 10.65 24.41
N PRO A 495 -10.74 11.48 25.28
CA PRO A 495 -10.10 12.67 25.84
C PRO A 495 -8.85 12.40 26.69
N GLN A 496 -8.64 11.16 27.14
CA GLN A 496 -7.47 10.78 27.94
C GLN A 496 -6.21 10.58 27.08
N MET A 497 -6.34 10.48 25.76
CA MET A 497 -5.22 10.17 24.86
C MET A 497 -4.17 11.29 24.82
N LYS A 498 -2.92 10.93 25.09
CA LYS A 498 -1.76 11.81 24.96
C LYS A 498 -1.04 11.55 23.65
N ILE A 499 -1.25 12.45 22.69
CA ILE A 499 -0.71 12.32 21.34
C ILE A 499 0.13 13.56 21.03
N THR A 500 1.35 13.35 20.53
CA THR A 500 2.21 14.39 19.95
C THR A 500 2.29 14.15 18.46
N ALA A 501 1.83 15.13 17.67
CA ALA A 501 1.79 15.04 16.22
C ALA A 501 2.98 15.78 15.61
N HIS A 502 3.74 15.08 14.77
CA HIS A 502 4.88 15.59 14.03
C HIS A 502 4.57 15.53 12.52
N GLN A 503 5.30 16.34 11.75
CA GLN A 503 5.19 16.39 10.28
C GLN A 503 6.53 16.01 9.62
N ASN A 504 7.38 15.29 10.36
CA ASN A 504 8.70 14.90 9.88
C ASN A 504 8.58 13.64 9.02
N ARG A 505 9.20 13.67 7.84
CA ARG A 505 9.47 12.44 7.09
C ARG A 505 10.40 11.56 7.91
N LEU A 506 10.16 10.25 7.93
CA LEU A 506 11.05 9.31 8.60
C LEU A 506 12.16 8.89 7.63
N ASP A 507 13.31 9.51 7.80
CA ASP A 507 14.54 9.26 7.03
C ASP A 507 15.78 9.72 7.84
N PRO A 508 17.01 9.57 7.32
CA PRO A 508 18.23 10.00 8.01
C PRO A 508 18.25 11.49 8.42
N ASP A 509 17.54 12.37 7.71
CA ASP A 509 17.51 13.82 8.02
C ASP A 509 16.70 14.11 9.29
N SER A 510 15.78 13.21 9.66
CA SER A 510 14.94 13.29 10.86
C SER A 510 15.60 12.74 12.13
N GLU A 511 16.81 12.18 12.08
CA GLU A 511 17.49 11.57 13.23
C GLU A 511 17.83 12.56 14.35
N GLY A 512 17.88 13.86 14.05
CA GLY A 512 17.99 14.91 15.06
C GLY A 512 16.76 15.00 15.98
N VAL A 513 15.59 14.56 15.50
CA VAL A 513 14.33 14.48 16.25
C VAL A 513 14.14 13.06 16.79
N TYR A 514 14.33 12.05 15.94
CA TYR A 514 14.14 10.63 16.27
C TYR A 514 15.48 9.92 16.53
N GLY A 515 16.26 10.50 17.44
CA GLY A 515 17.55 9.97 17.86
C GLY A 515 17.45 8.79 18.83
N SER A 516 18.60 8.37 19.38
CA SER A 516 18.66 7.24 20.32
C SER A 516 17.79 7.45 21.56
N ASP A 517 17.80 8.65 22.15
CA ASP A 517 17.02 8.93 23.37
C ASP A 517 15.51 8.79 23.13
N PHE A 518 15.04 9.20 21.95
CA PHE A 518 13.65 9.03 21.54
C PHE A 518 13.29 7.55 21.46
N PHE A 519 14.02 6.77 20.64
CA PHE A 519 13.72 5.35 20.47
C PHE A 519 13.87 4.56 21.78
N ASN A 520 14.91 4.83 22.57
CA ASN A 520 15.14 4.16 23.84
C ASN A 520 13.99 4.39 24.83
N GLY A 521 13.33 5.55 24.78
CA GLY A 521 12.17 5.88 25.60
C GLY A 521 10.84 5.25 25.16
N LEU A 522 10.80 4.54 24.03
CA LEU A 522 9.59 3.86 23.52
C LEU A 522 9.47 2.44 24.07
N ASP A 523 8.23 1.98 24.21
CA ASP A 523 7.89 0.58 24.49
C ASP A 523 7.66 -0.22 23.19
N GLY A 524 7.22 0.46 22.13
CA GLY A 524 7.02 -0.17 20.81
C GLY A 524 6.79 0.82 19.68
N VAL A 525 6.80 0.28 18.47
CA VAL A 525 6.64 1.02 17.21
C VAL A 525 5.53 0.37 16.38
N ALA A 526 4.72 1.19 15.71
CA ALA A 526 3.75 0.73 14.73
C ALA A 526 3.95 1.45 13.39
N ALA A 527 4.03 0.69 12.32
CA ALA A 527 4.22 1.19 10.97
C ALA A 527 2.90 1.23 10.19
N ALA A 528 2.62 2.38 9.60
CA ALA A 528 1.47 2.64 8.74
C ALA A 528 1.93 3.29 7.43
N LEU A 529 2.97 2.70 6.83
CA LEU A 529 3.72 3.24 5.69
C LEU A 529 3.13 2.77 4.35
N ASP A 530 3.51 3.43 3.26
CA ASP A 530 3.04 3.12 1.89
C ASP A 530 4.17 2.79 0.90
N ASN A 531 5.43 2.91 1.33
CA ASN A 531 6.62 2.60 0.54
C ASN A 531 7.55 1.63 1.27
N VAL A 532 8.41 0.94 0.52
CA VAL A 532 9.29 -0.11 1.06
C VAL A 532 10.50 0.51 1.73
N GLU A 533 11.03 1.62 1.21
CA GLU A 533 12.24 2.26 1.74
C GLU A 533 12.05 2.71 3.20
N ALA A 534 10.94 3.38 3.51
CA ALA A 534 10.64 3.82 4.88
C ALA A 534 10.43 2.64 5.83
N ARG A 535 9.87 1.51 5.36
CA ARG A 535 9.70 0.29 6.17
C ARG A 535 11.05 -0.30 6.55
N VAL A 536 11.94 -0.44 5.56
CA VAL A 536 13.31 -0.94 5.78
C VAL A 536 14.08 -0.02 6.73
N TYR A 537 13.96 1.30 6.56
CA TYR A 537 14.60 2.26 7.45
C TYR A 537 14.07 2.14 8.89
N LEU A 538 12.75 2.09 9.08
CA LEU A 538 12.14 1.93 10.40
C LEU A 538 12.50 0.59 11.07
N ASP A 539 12.49 -0.51 10.31
CA ASP A 539 12.93 -1.84 10.78
C ASP A 539 14.37 -1.79 11.28
N GLY A 540 15.28 -1.18 10.50
CA GLY A 540 16.67 -0.96 10.89
C GLY A 540 16.81 -0.19 12.20
N ARG A 541 16.01 0.87 12.40
CA ARG A 541 15.99 1.63 13.67
C ARG A 541 15.44 0.77 14.82
N CYS A 542 14.42 -0.05 14.58
CA CYS A 542 13.88 -0.95 15.61
C CYS A 542 14.89 -2.03 16.03
N ILE A 543 15.65 -2.59 15.08
CA ILE A 543 16.75 -3.52 15.37
C ILE A 543 17.86 -2.82 16.16
N GLN A 544 18.24 -1.61 15.71
CA GLN A 544 19.28 -0.80 16.34
C GLN A 544 18.95 -0.49 17.81
N HIS A 545 17.69 -0.18 18.12
CA HIS A 545 17.25 0.20 19.48
C HIS A 545 16.53 -0.93 20.23
N GLN A 546 16.52 -2.15 19.68
CA GLN A 546 15.85 -3.33 20.25
C GLN A 546 14.37 -3.07 20.61
N LYS A 547 13.64 -2.44 19.69
CA LYS A 547 12.22 -2.12 19.88
C LYS A 547 11.32 -3.07 19.10
N PRO A 548 10.20 -3.53 19.69
CA PRO A 548 9.22 -4.30 18.95
C PRO A 548 8.53 -3.42 17.90
N LEU A 549 8.19 -4.03 16.77
CA LEU A 549 7.56 -3.36 15.63
C LEU A 549 6.32 -4.14 15.18
N LEU A 550 5.21 -3.42 15.06
CA LEU A 550 4.00 -3.87 14.36
C LEU A 550 4.01 -3.32 12.94
N GLU A 551 4.04 -4.18 11.95
CA GLU A 551 4.06 -3.82 10.53
C GLU A 551 2.79 -4.33 9.84
N GLY A 552 2.23 -3.51 8.95
CA GLY A 552 1.07 -3.87 8.16
C GLY A 552 1.05 -3.17 6.81
N GLY A 553 0.52 -3.86 5.80
CA GLY A 553 0.40 -3.33 4.45
C GLY A 553 -0.86 -3.83 3.74
N THR A 554 -1.35 -3.02 2.80
CA THR A 554 -2.56 -3.32 2.01
C THR A 554 -2.35 -3.03 0.54
N LEU A 555 -2.92 -3.88 -0.33
CA LEU A 555 -3.02 -3.68 -1.77
C LEU A 555 -4.43 -4.11 -2.22
N GLY A 556 -5.33 -3.15 -2.39
CA GLY A 556 -6.74 -3.42 -2.70
C GLY A 556 -7.40 -4.33 -1.67
N SER A 557 -7.85 -5.52 -2.09
CA SER A 557 -8.44 -6.54 -1.21
C SER A 557 -7.41 -7.38 -0.43
N GLN A 558 -6.12 -7.22 -0.73
CA GLN A 558 -5.03 -7.97 -0.11
C GLN A 558 -4.45 -7.18 1.06
N GLY A 559 -4.07 -7.89 2.12
CA GLY A 559 -3.43 -7.32 3.30
C GLY A 559 -2.47 -8.29 3.97
N HIS A 560 -1.50 -7.76 4.70
CA HIS A 560 -0.63 -8.56 5.54
C HIS A 560 -0.32 -7.86 6.85
N THR A 561 0.02 -8.64 7.87
CA THR A 561 0.57 -8.16 9.15
C THR A 561 1.83 -8.94 9.49
N LEU A 562 2.81 -8.25 10.05
CA LEU A 562 4.04 -8.82 10.60
C LEU A 562 4.26 -8.23 12.00
N VAL A 563 4.62 -9.07 12.95
CA VAL A 563 5.07 -8.65 14.27
C VAL A 563 6.55 -9.01 14.42
N VAL A 564 7.35 -8.00 14.74
CA VAL A 564 8.79 -8.13 14.96
C VAL A 564 9.07 -7.97 16.44
N VAL A 565 9.57 -9.03 17.06
CA VAL A 565 9.84 -9.11 18.50
C VAL A 565 11.35 -9.29 18.71
N PRO A 566 12.02 -8.37 19.43
CA PRO A 566 13.45 -8.45 19.67
C PRO A 566 13.88 -9.80 20.25
N HIS A 567 14.95 -10.37 19.69
CA HIS A 567 15.52 -11.67 20.08
C HIS A 567 14.59 -12.90 19.91
N LEU A 568 13.42 -12.74 19.30
CA LEU A 568 12.45 -13.83 19.15
C LEU A 568 12.10 -14.12 17.69
N THR A 569 11.87 -13.09 16.87
CA THR A 569 11.44 -13.24 15.47
C THR A 569 12.44 -12.66 14.48
N GLU A 570 12.29 -13.04 13.21
CA GLU A 570 12.83 -12.28 12.09
C GLU A 570 12.31 -10.84 12.08
N SER A 571 13.09 -9.95 11.47
CA SER A 571 12.72 -8.57 11.19
C SER A 571 12.03 -8.46 9.81
N TYR A 572 11.59 -7.26 9.42
CA TYR A 572 11.05 -7.02 8.08
C TYR A 572 12.12 -7.28 6.99
N GLY A 573 13.36 -6.88 7.26
CA GLY A 573 14.52 -7.18 6.43
C GLY A 573 14.76 -6.18 5.29
N PRO A 574 15.77 -6.41 4.44
CA PRO A 574 16.12 -5.51 3.36
C PRO A 574 15.03 -5.46 2.29
N ALA A 575 15.05 -4.40 1.47
CA ALA A 575 14.20 -4.33 0.29
C ALA A 575 14.52 -5.51 -0.63
N LYS A 576 13.57 -6.44 -0.78
CA LYS A 576 13.68 -7.50 -1.79
C LYS A 576 13.72 -6.81 -3.16
N SER A 577 14.68 -7.17 -4.01
CA SER A 577 14.83 -6.56 -5.33
C SER A 577 13.54 -6.74 -6.14
N SER A 578 12.73 -5.68 -6.21
CA SER A 578 11.53 -5.60 -7.03
C SER A 578 11.85 -5.38 -8.51
N SER A 579 13.13 -5.53 -8.90
CA SER A 579 13.68 -5.27 -10.24
C SER A 579 13.14 -6.19 -11.34
N VAL A 580 12.19 -7.07 -11.03
CA VAL A 580 11.61 -8.03 -11.97
C VAL A 580 10.85 -7.34 -13.11
N ASN A 581 10.40 -6.08 -12.95
CA ASN A 581 9.52 -5.38 -13.91
C ASN A 581 10.02 -4.02 -14.42
N ALA A 582 11.31 -3.69 -14.32
CA ALA A 582 11.81 -2.42 -14.87
C ALA A 582 11.70 -2.43 -16.41
N ILE A 583 11.04 -1.42 -17.00
CA ILE A 583 10.89 -1.33 -18.45
C ILE A 583 12.27 -1.01 -19.06
N PRO A 584 12.74 -1.78 -20.07
CA PRO A 584 14.01 -1.50 -20.73
C PRO A 584 14.08 -0.08 -21.29
N LEU A 585 15.25 0.56 -21.19
CA LEU A 585 15.43 1.95 -21.61
C LEU A 585 15.20 2.14 -23.11
N CYS A 586 15.63 1.18 -23.94
CA CYS A 586 15.36 1.18 -25.38
C CYS A 586 13.86 1.11 -25.69
N THR A 587 13.08 0.37 -24.89
CA THR A 587 11.62 0.28 -25.02
C THR A 587 10.97 1.63 -24.70
N LEU A 588 11.37 2.29 -23.61
CA LEU A 588 10.86 3.62 -23.26
C LEU A 588 11.24 4.69 -24.30
N LYS A 589 12.50 4.69 -24.73
CA LYS A 589 13.06 5.71 -25.63
C LYS A 589 12.61 5.57 -27.09
N ASN A 590 12.51 4.35 -27.63
CA ASN A 590 12.38 4.16 -29.08
C ASN A 590 11.28 3.17 -29.49
N PHE A 591 10.98 2.15 -28.69
CA PHE A 591 10.09 1.05 -29.10
C PHE A 591 8.95 0.75 -28.10
N PRO A 592 8.11 1.75 -27.75
CA PRO A 592 6.93 1.48 -26.94
C PRO A 592 5.93 0.62 -27.73
N HIS A 593 5.23 -0.26 -27.03
CA HIS A 593 4.16 -1.09 -27.60
C HIS A 593 2.97 -1.26 -26.66
N ARG A 594 3.04 -0.64 -25.46
CA ARG A 594 1.97 -0.59 -24.47
C ARG A 594 1.85 0.82 -23.91
N ILE A 595 0.67 1.14 -23.40
CA ILE A 595 0.37 2.47 -22.85
C ILE A 595 1.20 2.78 -21.59
N GLU A 596 1.58 1.76 -20.81
CA GLU A 596 2.47 1.92 -19.66
C GLU A 596 3.85 2.47 -20.06
N HIS A 597 4.35 2.11 -21.24
CA HIS A 597 5.65 2.57 -21.73
C HIS A 597 5.61 4.05 -22.09
N THR A 598 4.53 4.50 -22.74
CA THR A 598 4.38 5.92 -23.10
C THR A 598 4.05 6.78 -21.87
N LEU A 599 3.34 6.25 -20.87
CA LEU A 599 3.07 6.93 -19.61
C LEU A 599 4.32 7.10 -18.75
N GLN A 600 5.14 6.05 -18.61
CA GLN A 600 6.42 6.15 -17.91
C GLN A 600 7.36 7.12 -18.64
N TRP A 601 7.42 7.06 -19.99
CA TRP A 601 8.17 8.03 -20.79
C TRP A 601 7.68 9.47 -20.55
N ALA A 602 6.37 9.71 -20.52
CA ALA A 602 5.80 11.03 -20.28
C ALA A 602 6.11 11.55 -18.86
N ARG A 603 6.10 10.65 -17.87
CA ARG A 603 6.50 10.97 -16.49
C ARG A 603 7.98 11.33 -16.39
N ASP A 604 8.86 10.62 -17.10
CA ASP A 604 10.30 10.92 -17.17
C ASP A 604 10.56 12.27 -17.85
N GLN A 605 9.81 12.58 -18.93
CA GLN A 605 9.86 13.90 -19.57
C GLN A 605 9.42 15.00 -18.60
N PHE A 606 8.35 14.80 -17.83
CA PHE A 606 7.90 15.76 -16.82
C PHE A 606 9.00 16.01 -15.78
N GLU A 607 9.56 14.94 -15.20
CA GLU A 607 10.58 15.04 -14.14
C GLU A 607 11.84 15.77 -14.64
N GLY A 608 12.34 15.39 -15.82
CA GLY A 608 13.54 15.99 -16.39
C GLY A 608 13.38 17.47 -16.72
N LEU A 609 12.24 17.85 -17.32
CA LEU A 609 12.00 19.22 -17.79
C LEU A 609 11.62 20.16 -16.64
N PHE A 610 10.69 19.75 -15.78
CA PHE A 610 10.03 20.65 -14.84
C PHE A 610 10.56 20.56 -13.41
N LYS A 611 11.39 19.56 -13.10
CA LYS A 611 12.02 19.42 -11.77
C LYS A 611 13.54 19.42 -11.82
N GLN A 612 14.14 18.43 -12.47
CA GLN A 612 15.60 18.24 -12.46
C GLN A 612 16.34 19.41 -13.09
N THR A 613 15.86 19.92 -14.23
CA THR A 613 16.48 21.09 -14.88
C THR A 613 16.48 22.33 -13.97
N PRO A 614 15.34 22.75 -13.37
CA PRO A 614 15.32 23.80 -12.35
C PRO A 614 16.21 23.53 -11.11
N GLU A 615 16.23 22.30 -10.59
CA GLU A 615 17.05 21.92 -9.43
C GLU A 615 18.53 22.03 -9.73
N ASN A 616 18.98 21.51 -10.87
CA ASN A 616 20.37 21.58 -11.32
C ASN A 616 20.82 23.03 -11.50
N LEU A 617 19.99 23.90 -12.09
CA LEU A 617 20.30 25.33 -12.18
C LEU A 617 20.43 25.96 -10.79
N ASN A 618 19.48 25.70 -9.89
CA ASN A 618 19.50 26.27 -8.55
C ASN A 618 20.68 25.77 -7.71
N LEU A 619 21.10 24.51 -7.89
CA LEU A 619 22.31 23.96 -7.29
C LEU A 619 23.56 24.63 -7.85
N PHE A 620 23.66 24.82 -9.17
CA PHE A 620 24.75 25.56 -9.80
C PHE A 620 24.87 27.01 -9.27
N LEU A 621 23.73 27.67 -9.01
CA LEU A 621 23.70 29.02 -8.44
C LEU A 621 24.15 29.08 -6.97
N ARG A 622 23.99 27.98 -6.20
CA ARG A 622 24.26 27.94 -4.75
C ARG A 622 25.59 27.26 -4.38
N ASP A 623 25.99 26.23 -5.10
CA ASP A 623 27.16 25.39 -4.81
C ASP A 623 28.31 25.74 -5.76
N GLU A 624 29.41 26.28 -5.21
CA GLU A 624 30.59 26.62 -5.99
C GLU A 624 31.29 25.39 -6.59
N GLY A 625 31.16 24.22 -5.95
CA GLY A 625 31.73 22.95 -6.41
C GLY A 625 30.82 22.15 -7.34
N PHE A 626 29.66 22.68 -7.76
CA PHE A 626 28.68 21.93 -8.57
C PHE A 626 29.30 21.36 -9.85
N VAL A 627 29.98 22.22 -10.65
CA VAL A 627 30.55 21.82 -11.93
C VAL A 627 31.58 20.70 -11.76
N GLU A 628 32.47 20.81 -10.78
CA GLU A 628 33.50 19.79 -10.51
C GLU A 628 32.90 18.47 -10.04
N LYS A 629 31.88 18.51 -9.18
CA LYS A 629 31.16 17.31 -8.73
C LYS A 629 30.44 16.61 -9.90
N THR A 630 29.75 17.38 -10.74
CA THR A 630 29.04 16.86 -11.92
C THR A 630 29.98 16.19 -12.91
N LEU A 631 31.17 16.75 -13.14
CA LEU A 631 32.20 16.12 -13.99
C LEU A 631 32.67 14.76 -13.43
N GLY A 632 32.59 14.56 -12.11
CA GLY A 632 32.92 13.30 -11.44
C GLY A 632 31.93 12.16 -11.66
N HIS A 633 30.75 12.43 -12.22
CA HIS A 633 29.70 11.41 -12.47
C HIS A 633 29.83 10.73 -13.86
N GLY A 634 30.67 11.27 -14.75
CA GLY A 634 30.92 10.75 -16.10
C GLY A 634 30.53 11.73 -17.22
N ASP A 635 31.30 11.72 -18.31
CA ASP A 635 31.26 12.75 -19.36
C ASP A 635 29.86 12.95 -20.00
N ALA A 636 29.15 11.86 -20.30
CA ALA A 636 27.83 11.92 -20.94
C ALA A 636 26.75 12.53 -20.02
N GLU A 637 26.74 12.17 -18.74
CA GLU A 637 25.82 12.75 -17.74
C GLU A 637 26.16 14.22 -17.49
N ALA A 638 27.45 14.53 -17.38
CA ALA A 638 27.91 15.90 -17.19
C ALA A 638 27.52 16.81 -18.37
N LEU A 639 27.63 16.31 -19.61
CA LEU A 639 27.22 17.05 -20.80
C LEU A 639 25.72 17.37 -20.79
N GLU A 640 24.88 16.41 -20.40
CA GLU A 640 23.43 16.58 -20.29
C GLU A 640 23.08 17.63 -19.22
N VAL A 641 23.65 17.49 -18.01
CA VAL A 641 23.37 18.39 -16.88
C VAL A 641 23.86 19.81 -17.15
N LEU A 642 25.13 19.97 -17.54
CA LEU A 642 25.73 21.29 -17.78
C LEU A 642 25.14 21.97 -19.02
N GLY A 643 24.81 21.21 -20.07
CA GLY A 643 24.10 21.71 -21.23
C GLY A 643 22.70 22.21 -20.89
N GLY A 644 21.99 21.51 -20.00
CA GLY A 644 20.69 21.93 -19.47
C GLY A 644 20.77 23.23 -18.66
N VAL A 645 21.79 23.37 -17.81
CA VAL A 645 22.08 24.60 -17.05
C VAL A 645 22.38 25.77 -17.98
N TRP A 646 23.30 25.60 -18.94
CA TRP A 646 23.65 26.64 -19.90
C TRP A 646 22.43 27.10 -20.70
N GLY A 647 21.67 26.15 -21.26
CA GLY A 647 20.46 26.46 -22.02
C GLY A 647 19.43 27.25 -21.22
N SER A 648 19.36 27.03 -19.90
CA SER A 648 18.41 27.73 -19.00
C SER A 648 18.84 29.15 -18.61
N LEU A 649 20.10 29.51 -18.84
CA LEU A 649 20.66 30.84 -18.56
C LEU A 649 20.50 31.82 -19.73
N GLU A 650 20.51 31.32 -20.96
CA GLU A 650 20.45 32.12 -22.18
C GLU A 650 19.01 32.29 -22.69
N VAL A 651 18.64 33.52 -23.10
CA VAL A 651 17.28 33.83 -23.60
C VAL A 651 17.02 33.21 -24.96
N MET A 652 15.76 32.88 -25.27
CA MET A 652 15.40 32.22 -26.53
C MET A 652 15.84 33.00 -27.79
N MET A 653 15.75 34.34 -27.77
CA MET A 653 16.22 35.18 -28.88
C MET A 653 17.74 35.10 -29.11
N ALA A 654 18.52 34.71 -28.10
CA ALA A 654 19.98 34.54 -28.18
C ALA A 654 20.38 33.08 -28.47
N GLY A 655 19.42 32.18 -28.73
CA GLY A 655 19.67 30.76 -29.00
C GLY A 655 19.61 29.85 -27.77
N GLY A 656 19.28 30.40 -26.59
CA GLY A 656 19.05 29.63 -25.38
C GLY A 656 17.60 29.13 -25.23
N LYS A 657 17.21 28.75 -24.01
CA LYS A 657 15.88 28.21 -23.70
C LYS A 657 15.06 29.12 -22.75
N ARG A 658 15.65 30.14 -22.13
CA ARG A 658 14.95 30.97 -21.13
C ARG A 658 13.85 31.84 -21.77
N PRO A 659 12.56 31.67 -21.42
CA PRO A 659 11.47 32.51 -21.92
C PRO A 659 11.46 33.88 -21.21
N THR A 660 10.95 34.88 -21.90
CA THR A 660 10.80 36.26 -21.38
C THR A 660 9.33 36.69 -21.21
N ASN A 661 8.42 36.03 -21.92
CA ASN A 661 6.98 36.30 -21.91
C ASN A 661 6.19 35.00 -22.11
N TRP A 662 4.86 35.09 -22.15
CA TRP A 662 3.98 33.93 -22.29
C TRP A 662 4.02 33.32 -23.70
N GLU A 663 4.16 34.15 -24.72
CA GLU A 663 4.26 33.76 -26.13
C GLU A 663 5.49 32.87 -26.38
N ASP A 664 6.60 33.16 -25.71
CA ASP A 664 7.81 32.33 -25.71
C ASP A 664 7.51 30.92 -25.15
N CYS A 665 6.72 30.81 -24.08
CA CYS A 665 6.33 29.52 -23.50
C CYS A 665 5.45 28.71 -24.45
N VAL A 666 4.52 29.35 -25.15
CA VAL A 666 3.66 28.70 -26.17
C VAL A 666 4.50 28.25 -27.37
N SER A 667 5.43 29.10 -27.83
CA SER A 667 6.35 28.79 -28.92
C SER A 667 7.25 27.60 -28.58
N TRP A 668 7.79 27.58 -27.35
CA TRP A 668 8.57 26.45 -26.83
C TRP A 668 7.76 25.15 -26.86
N ALA A 669 6.54 25.17 -26.33
CA ALA A 669 5.67 23.98 -26.27
C ALA A 669 5.34 23.45 -27.67
N ARG A 670 5.04 24.33 -28.64
CA ARG A 670 4.78 23.95 -30.03
C ARG A 670 5.99 23.36 -30.73
N CYS A 671 7.17 23.96 -30.57
CA CYS A 671 8.41 23.44 -31.14
C CYS A 671 8.78 22.09 -30.50
N ARG A 672 8.59 21.95 -29.19
CA ARG A 672 8.83 20.68 -28.47
C ARG A 672 7.89 19.58 -28.96
N TRP A 673 6.62 19.90 -29.20
CA TRP A 673 5.67 18.97 -29.83
C TRP A 673 6.20 18.48 -31.19
N GLU A 674 6.69 19.39 -32.05
CA GLU A 674 7.25 19.00 -33.36
C GLU A 674 8.43 18.06 -33.21
N THR A 675 9.35 18.37 -32.28
CA THR A 675 10.51 17.53 -32.03
C THR A 675 10.10 16.11 -31.66
N LEU A 676 9.24 15.97 -30.64
CA LEU A 676 8.93 14.66 -30.05
C LEU A 676 8.04 13.77 -30.93
N TYR A 677 7.04 14.36 -31.58
CA TYR A 677 5.98 13.60 -32.24
C TYR A 677 6.09 13.60 -33.78
N ASN A 678 6.99 14.41 -34.35
CA ASN A 678 7.30 14.42 -35.79
C ASN A 678 8.78 14.14 -36.06
N ASN A 679 9.69 15.01 -35.60
CA ASN A 679 11.09 14.98 -36.02
C ASN A 679 11.83 13.73 -35.54
N ASP A 680 11.72 13.42 -34.24
CA ASP A 680 12.36 12.25 -33.64
C ASP A 680 11.83 10.94 -34.27
N ILE A 681 10.55 10.92 -34.65
CA ILE A 681 9.95 9.78 -35.36
C ILE A 681 10.48 9.66 -36.79
N ARG A 682 10.62 10.78 -37.52
CA ARG A 682 11.25 10.79 -38.84
C ARG A 682 12.72 10.36 -38.78
N GLN A 683 13.44 10.75 -37.73
CA GLN A 683 14.80 10.29 -37.49
C GLN A 683 14.84 8.79 -37.24
N LEU A 684 13.92 8.26 -36.43
CA LEU A 684 13.83 6.83 -36.14
C LEU A 684 13.52 6.01 -37.40
N LEU A 685 12.58 6.46 -38.23
CA LEU A 685 12.24 5.81 -39.51
C LEU A 685 13.34 5.92 -40.56
N HIS A 686 14.19 6.96 -40.49
CA HIS A 686 15.39 7.06 -41.32
C HIS A 686 16.46 6.04 -40.91
N CYS A 687 16.67 5.86 -39.59
CA CYS A 687 17.55 4.82 -39.07
C CYS A 687 17.00 3.41 -39.32
N PHE A 688 15.68 3.23 -39.23
CA PHE A 688 15.01 1.95 -39.42
C PHE A 688 13.79 2.05 -40.36
N PRO A 689 13.99 1.89 -41.68
CA PRO A 689 12.90 1.99 -42.65
C PRO A 689 11.74 1.01 -42.39
N PRO A 690 10.48 1.35 -42.70
CA PRO A 690 9.33 0.47 -42.43
C PRO A 690 9.41 -0.94 -43.06
N GLN A 691 10.11 -1.07 -44.19
CA GLN A 691 10.31 -2.34 -44.90
C GLN A 691 11.59 -3.08 -44.49
N GLN A 692 12.32 -2.60 -43.48
CA GLN A 692 13.56 -3.23 -43.04
C GLN A 692 13.32 -4.65 -42.53
N VAL A 693 14.23 -5.55 -42.86
CA VAL A 693 14.27 -6.92 -42.37
C VAL A 693 15.49 -7.13 -41.47
N THR A 694 15.36 -8.05 -40.52
CA THR A 694 16.47 -8.53 -39.69
C THR A 694 17.42 -9.42 -40.49
N PRO A 695 18.62 -9.74 -39.99
CA PRO A 695 19.53 -10.70 -40.64
C PRO A 695 18.91 -12.09 -40.88
N THR A 696 17.85 -12.45 -40.15
CA THR A 696 17.11 -13.71 -40.30
C THR A 696 15.96 -13.63 -41.32
N GLY A 697 15.79 -12.49 -42.01
CA GLY A 697 14.76 -12.28 -43.02
C GLY A 697 13.37 -11.94 -42.48
N LEU A 698 13.22 -11.73 -41.17
CA LEU A 698 11.95 -11.32 -40.54
C LEU A 698 11.79 -9.79 -40.59
N PRO A 699 10.56 -9.25 -40.67
CA PRO A 699 10.34 -7.81 -40.57
C PRO A 699 10.88 -7.22 -39.25
N PHE A 700 11.65 -6.13 -39.32
CA PHE A 700 12.20 -5.45 -38.15
C PHE A 700 11.08 -4.94 -37.22
N TRP A 701 10.05 -4.33 -37.81
CA TRP A 701 8.85 -3.86 -37.13
C TRP A 701 7.83 -4.99 -36.95
N SER A 702 8.09 -5.87 -35.99
CA SER A 702 7.21 -6.98 -35.63
C SER A 702 7.22 -7.24 -34.12
N GLY A 703 6.17 -7.90 -33.62
CA GLY A 703 6.01 -8.22 -32.19
C GLY A 703 6.00 -6.95 -31.31
N SER A 704 6.97 -6.84 -30.42
CA SER A 704 7.12 -5.72 -29.47
C SER A 704 7.65 -4.42 -30.11
N LYS A 705 7.95 -4.40 -31.42
CA LYS A 705 8.36 -3.21 -32.17
C LYS A 705 7.24 -2.77 -33.12
N ARG A 706 6.37 -1.87 -32.65
CA ARG A 706 5.34 -1.23 -33.49
C ARG A 706 6.00 -0.19 -34.40
N CYS A 707 5.70 -0.23 -35.69
CA CYS A 707 6.24 0.75 -36.65
C CYS A 707 5.58 2.11 -36.41
N PRO A 708 6.34 3.18 -36.12
CA PRO A 708 5.73 4.46 -35.85
C PRO A 708 5.41 5.26 -37.12
N HIS A 709 4.61 6.31 -36.97
CA HIS A 709 4.37 7.32 -38.00
C HIS A 709 4.45 8.74 -37.42
N PRO A 710 5.00 9.72 -38.17
CA PRO A 710 5.12 11.09 -37.70
C PRO A 710 3.76 11.80 -37.72
N LEU A 711 3.44 12.54 -36.65
CA LEU A 711 2.21 13.31 -36.55
C LEU A 711 2.36 14.71 -37.14
N THR A 712 1.25 15.26 -37.64
CA THR A 712 1.17 16.67 -38.06
C THR A 712 0.34 17.46 -37.05
N PHE A 713 0.86 18.60 -36.59
CA PHE A 713 0.17 19.38 -35.57
C PHE A 713 -1.15 19.96 -36.10
N ASP A 714 -2.27 19.48 -35.58
CA ASP A 714 -3.59 20.09 -35.75
C ASP A 714 -4.05 20.85 -34.49
N PRO A 715 -4.27 22.18 -34.54
CA PRO A 715 -4.81 22.93 -33.41
C PRO A 715 -6.27 22.56 -33.11
N ASN A 716 -7.00 21.87 -33.98
CA ASN A 716 -8.37 21.41 -33.69
C ASN A 716 -8.41 20.07 -32.94
N ASN A 717 -7.30 19.33 -32.92
CA ASN A 717 -7.17 18.11 -32.13
C ASN A 717 -7.04 18.44 -30.64
N THR A 718 -7.92 17.86 -29.82
CA THR A 718 -7.98 18.11 -28.37
C THR A 718 -6.72 17.68 -27.63
N THR A 719 -6.11 16.56 -28.02
CA THR A 719 -4.89 16.04 -27.39
C THR A 719 -3.68 16.93 -27.74
N HIS A 720 -3.59 17.38 -28.98
CA HIS A 720 -2.52 18.27 -29.45
C HIS A 720 -2.56 19.61 -28.70
N MET A 721 -3.74 20.22 -28.64
CA MET A 721 -3.93 21.46 -27.88
C MET A 721 -3.75 21.25 -26.38
N GLY A 722 -4.23 20.13 -25.82
CA GLY A 722 -4.04 19.77 -24.42
C GLY A 722 -2.57 19.73 -24.03
N TYR A 723 -1.72 19.13 -24.88
CA TYR A 723 -0.27 19.12 -24.68
C TYR A 723 0.30 20.53 -24.65
N VAL A 724 0.00 21.37 -25.64
CA VAL A 724 0.54 22.74 -25.72
C VAL A 724 0.11 23.56 -24.51
N VAL A 725 -1.17 23.49 -24.12
CA VAL A 725 -1.69 24.21 -22.95
C VAL A 725 -0.94 23.78 -21.69
N ALA A 726 -0.85 22.49 -21.42
CA ALA A 726 -0.21 21.99 -20.20
C ALA A 726 1.31 22.28 -20.21
N ALA A 727 2.00 21.95 -21.29
CA ALA A 727 3.44 22.14 -21.42
C ALA A 727 3.84 23.62 -21.31
N ALA A 728 3.12 24.53 -21.97
CA ALA A 728 3.42 25.96 -21.89
C ALA A 728 3.18 26.53 -20.49
N ASN A 729 2.10 26.12 -19.80
CA ASN A 729 1.84 26.55 -18.43
C ASN A 729 2.91 26.05 -17.45
N LEU A 730 3.30 24.77 -17.52
CA LEU A 730 4.37 24.22 -16.69
C LEU A 730 5.72 24.89 -16.97
N TYR A 731 6.02 25.14 -18.24
CA TYR A 731 7.23 25.87 -18.62
C TYR A 731 7.21 27.31 -18.12
N GLY A 732 6.07 28.00 -18.16
CA GLY A 732 5.92 29.33 -17.56
C GLY A 732 6.16 29.31 -16.05
N GLN A 733 5.57 28.33 -15.34
CA GLN A 733 5.69 28.20 -13.88
C GLN A 733 7.15 28.06 -13.42
N ILE A 734 7.97 27.24 -14.08
CA ILE A 734 9.38 27.06 -13.67
C ILE A 734 10.23 28.33 -13.83
N TYR A 735 9.79 29.29 -14.66
CA TYR A 735 10.42 30.61 -14.84
C TYR A 735 9.66 31.76 -14.16
N GLY A 736 8.55 31.49 -13.46
CA GLY A 736 7.73 32.51 -12.81
C GLY A 736 6.86 33.35 -13.76
N ILE A 737 6.56 32.85 -14.96
CA ILE A 737 5.68 33.48 -15.96
C ILE A 737 4.26 32.93 -15.81
N LYS A 738 3.28 33.84 -15.71
CA LYS A 738 1.87 33.47 -15.56
C LYS A 738 1.28 33.05 -16.92
N GLY A 739 0.76 31.82 -16.98
CA GLY A 739 0.05 31.30 -18.15
C GLY A 739 -1.47 31.47 -18.12
N THR A 740 -2.14 30.83 -19.10
CA THR A 740 -3.60 30.85 -19.27
C THR A 740 -4.13 29.48 -19.72
N ARG A 741 -5.42 29.22 -19.46
CA ARG A 741 -6.20 28.08 -20.00
C ARG A 741 -7.02 28.45 -21.24
N ASP A 742 -6.99 29.72 -21.66
CA ASP A 742 -7.77 30.18 -22.82
C ASP A 742 -7.20 29.61 -24.13
N GLY A 743 -7.90 28.60 -24.68
CA GLY A 743 -7.52 27.96 -25.93
C GLY A 743 -7.60 28.90 -27.13
N ALA A 744 -8.41 29.96 -27.10
CA ALA A 744 -8.51 30.90 -28.22
C ALA A 744 -7.28 31.82 -28.29
N SER A 745 -6.85 32.38 -27.16
CA SER A 745 -5.60 33.18 -27.12
C SER A 745 -4.38 32.35 -27.53
N ILE A 746 -4.30 31.10 -27.07
CA ILE A 746 -3.17 30.21 -27.39
C ILE A 746 -3.15 29.88 -28.89
N ARG A 747 -4.30 29.59 -29.52
CA ARG A 747 -4.38 29.38 -30.98
C ARG A 747 -3.85 30.58 -31.77
N THR A 748 -4.22 31.79 -31.34
CA THR A 748 -3.76 33.02 -32.01
C THR A 748 -2.24 33.14 -31.98
N ILE A 749 -1.60 32.78 -30.86
CA ILE A 749 -0.14 32.76 -30.75
C ILE A 749 0.45 31.69 -31.69
N LEU A 750 -0.14 30.49 -31.70
CA LEU A 750 0.33 29.35 -32.50
C LEU A 750 0.37 29.63 -34.01
N GLU A 751 -0.51 30.50 -34.53
CA GLU A 751 -0.50 30.92 -35.94
C GLU A 751 0.79 31.66 -36.34
N THR A 752 1.49 32.25 -35.37
CA THR A 752 2.70 33.04 -35.60
C THR A 752 4.00 32.30 -35.27
N VAL A 753 3.92 31.08 -34.70
CA VAL A 753 5.09 30.31 -34.27
C VAL A 753 5.84 29.75 -35.48
N ALA A 754 7.10 30.15 -35.63
CA ALA A 754 8.00 29.60 -36.64
C ALA A 754 8.56 28.24 -36.17
N VAL A 755 8.09 27.16 -36.80
CA VAL A 755 8.57 25.80 -36.53
C VAL A 755 9.78 25.49 -37.44
N PRO A 756 10.97 25.17 -36.90
CA PRO A 756 12.14 24.86 -37.70
C PRO A 756 11.93 23.63 -38.59
N THR A 757 12.43 23.69 -39.83
CA THR A 757 12.43 22.53 -40.73
C THR A 757 13.41 21.46 -40.24
N PHE A 758 13.00 20.20 -40.30
CA PHE A 758 13.84 19.07 -39.89
C PHE A 758 14.20 18.14 -41.06
N THR A 759 15.49 17.76 -41.09
CA THR A 759 16.05 16.76 -42.01
C THR A 759 16.77 15.69 -41.19
N PRO A 760 16.43 14.40 -41.32
CA PRO A 760 17.11 13.32 -40.61
C PRO A 760 18.60 13.27 -40.92
N SER A 761 19.42 12.94 -39.93
CA SER A 761 20.87 12.75 -40.07
C SER A 761 21.24 11.27 -40.08
N SER A 762 22.15 10.88 -40.97
CA SER A 762 22.73 9.53 -41.00
C SER A 762 23.80 9.30 -39.92
N SER A 763 24.23 10.33 -39.20
CA SER A 763 25.21 10.22 -38.11
C SER A 763 24.62 9.78 -36.77
N VAL A 764 23.28 9.78 -36.66
CA VAL A 764 22.58 9.42 -35.41
C VAL A 764 22.53 7.91 -35.28
N LYS A 765 23.05 7.38 -34.17
CA LYS A 765 22.97 5.97 -33.81
C LYS A 765 21.87 5.76 -32.78
N ILE A 766 20.95 4.82 -33.06
CA ILE A 766 19.87 4.44 -32.16
C ILE A 766 20.09 2.98 -31.75
N HIS A 767 20.21 2.74 -30.44
CA HIS A 767 20.38 1.38 -29.91
C HIS A 767 19.07 0.61 -29.93
N VAL A 768 19.12 -0.63 -30.43
CA VAL A 768 17.94 -1.52 -30.50
C VAL A 768 17.72 -2.23 -29.16
N THR A 769 18.79 -2.47 -28.41
CA THR A 769 18.74 -3.15 -27.10
C THR A 769 19.54 -2.41 -26.03
N ASP A 770 19.13 -2.56 -24.76
CA ASP A 770 19.85 -1.98 -23.61
C ASP A 770 21.29 -2.50 -23.52
N LYS A 771 21.54 -3.73 -24.01
CA LYS A 771 22.86 -4.33 -24.07
C LYS A 771 23.78 -3.57 -25.03
N GLU A 772 23.33 -3.28 -26.25
CA GLU A 772 24.07 -2.46 -27.21
C GLU A 772 24.38 -1.07 -26.64
N MET A 773 23.43 -0.47 -25.91
CA MET A 773 23.63 0.84 -25.29
C MET A 773 24.69 0.80 -24.17
N LYS A 774 24.73 -0.26 -23.37
CA LYS A 774 25.76 -0.45 -22.33
C LYS A 774 27.15 -0.70 -22.94
N GLU A 775 27.23 -1.57 -23.93
CA GLU A 775 28.50 -1.90 -24.62
C GLU A 775 29.14 -0.68 -25.30
N ASP A 776 28.33 0.25 -25.83
CA ASP A 776 28.85 1.51 -26.37
C ASP A 776 29.29 2.48 -25.26
N LYS A 777 28.55 2.57 -24.14
CA LYS A 777 28.97 3.38 -22.98
C LYS A 777 30.30 2.92 -22.37
N GLU A 778 30.56 1.62 -22.39
CA GLU A 778 31.81 1.04 -21.87
C GLU A 778 33.03 1.27 -22.78
N LYS A 779 32.83 1.63 -24.06
CA LYS A 779 33.93 1.94 -25.01
C LYS A 779 34.60 3.30 -24.79
N GLY A 780 34.10 4.10 -23.84
CA GLY A 780 34.63 5.42 -23.49
C GLY A 780 34.06 6.55 -24.37
N SER A 781 34.04 7.76 -23.81
CA SER A 781 33.54 8.99 -24.45
C SER A 781 34.37 9.38 -25.67
N ASP A 782 33.69 9.83 -26.73
CA ASP A 782 34.30 10.26 -27.99
C ASP A 782 35.02 11.62 -27.78
N ASP A 783 36.14 11.87 -28.48
CA ASP A 783 36.94 13.11 -28.31
C ASP A 783 36.10 14.40 -28.52
N ALA A 784 35.02 14.30 -29.28
CA ALA A 784 34.06 15.38 -29.52
C ALA A 784 33.22 15.75 -28.28
N GLU A 785 32.81 14.78 -27.46
CA GLU A 785 32.01 15.03 -26.24
C GLU A 785 32.84 15.76 -25.18
N LYS A 786 34.10 15.34 -25.01
CA LYS A 786 35.06 16.02 -24.12
C LYS A 786 35.33 17.46 -24.55
N ALA A 787 35.45 17.70 -25.86
CA ALA A 787 35.62 19.05 -26.39
C ALA A 787 34.41 19.95 -26.09
N GLN A 788 33.18 19.43 -26.25
CA GLN A 788 31.96 20.16 -25.90
C GLN A 788 31.84 20.43 -24.40
N LEU A 789 32.26 19.48 -23.56
CA LEU A 789 32.23 19.61 -22.11
C LEU A 789 33.19 20.71 -21.62
N GLU A 790 34.40 20.79 -22.19
CA GLU A 790 35.33 21.89 -21.90
C GLU A 790 34.82 23.24 -22.41
N GLU A 791 34.13 23.28 -23.56
CA GLU A 791 33.47 24.51 -24.02
C GLU A 791 32.37 24.98 -23.04
N LEU A 792 31.51 24.07 -22.58
CA LEU A 792 30.46 24.36 -21.60
C LEU A 792 31.03 24.83 -20.27
N LYS A 793 32.10 24.18 -19.79
CA LYS A 793 32.82 24.59 -18.59
C LYS A 793 33.38 26.00 -18.72
N GLY A 794 33.96 26.34 -19.87
CA GLY A 794 34.42 27.70 -20.17
C GLY A 794 33.28 28.73 -20.13
N LYS A 795 32.12 28.39 -20.71
CA LYS A 795 30.92 29.26 -20.69
C LYS A 795 30.36 29.44 -19.28
N LEU A 796 30.34 28.39 -18.46
CA LEU A 796 29.77 28.40 -17.11
C LEU A 796 30.72 28.98 -16.03
N ALA A 797 31.99 29.20 -16.35
CA ALA A 797 32.98 29.76 -15.42
C ALA A 797 32.77 31.26 -15.10
N SER A 798 31.93 31.97 -15.85
CA SER A 798 31.68 33.39 -15.62
C SER A 798 30.81 33.66 -14.39
N THR A 799 31.32 34.44 -13.44
CA THR A 799 30.60 34.88 -12.22
C THR A 799 29.44 35.82 -12.51
N SER A 800 29.39 36.47 -13.68
CA SER A 800 28.27 37.33 -14.09
C SER A 800 26.96 36.56 -14.36
N LEU A 801 27.03 35.22 -14.44
CA LEU A 801 25.88 34.34 -14.69
C LEU A 801 25.14 33.93 -13.41
N LYS A 802 25.76 34.12 -12.23
CA LYS A 802 25.20 33.71 -10.93
C LYS A 802 24.38 34.82 -10.27
N SER A 803 23.28 35.22 -10.92
CA SER A 803 22.34 36.22 -10.36
C SER A 803 21.15 35.54 -9.67
N PRO A 804 20.71 36.00 -8.49
CA PRO A 804 19.47 35.52 -7.86
C PRO A 804 18.22 35.66 -8.75
N ALA A 805 18.23 36.60 -9.70
CA ALA A 805 17.14 36.79 -10.67
C ALA A 805 17.03 35.65 -11.70
N MET A 806 18.04 34.76 -11.78
CA MET A 806 18.06 33.60 -12.68
C MET A 806 17.44 32.35 -12.05
N ARG A 807 17.10 32.38 -10.75
CA ARG A 807 16.50 31.27 -10.02
C ARG A 807 15.26 30.74 -10.74
N MET A 808 15.12 29.42 -10.78
CA MET A 808 13.95 28.72 -11.30
C MET A 808 13.15 28.07 -10.15
N TYR A 809 11.92 27.67 -10.45
CA TYR A 809 10.99 27.05 -9.51
C TYR A 809 10.76 25.59 -9.90
N PRO A 810 11.47 24.62 -9.30
CA PRO A 810 11.21 23.21 -9.53
C PRO A 810 9.75 22.85 -9.21
N ILE A 811 9.15 21.99 -10.02
CA ILE A 811 7.79 21.50 -9.84
C ILE A 811 7.85 20.06 -9.34
N ASP A 812 7.42 19.84 -8.11
CA ASP A 812 7.18 18.49 -7.60
C ASP A 812 5.87 17.93 -8.16
N PHE A 813 5.93 16.70 -8.66
CA PHE A 813 4.78 16.05 -9.25
C PHE A 813 3.69 15.74 -8.22
N GLU A 814 2.59 16.47 -8.30
CA GLU A 814 1.33 16.18 -7.63
C GLU A 814 0.28 15.64 -8.60
N LYS A 815 -0.23 14.42 -8.33
CA LYS A 815 -1.21 13.69 -9.15
C LYS A 815 -2.66 13.99 -8.76
N ASP A 816 -2.89 14.42 -7.52
CA ASP A 816 -4.23 14.54 -6.91
C ASP A 816 -4.79 15.97 -6.95
N ASP A 817 -4.05 16.91 -7.55
CA ASP A 817 -4.52 18.25 -7.90
C ASP A 817 -4.74 18.37 -9.41
N ASP A 818 -6.00 18.36 -9.84
CA ASP A 818 -6.37 18.45 -11.26
C ASP A 818 -6.24 19.89 -11.83
N SER A 819 -5.81 20.87 -11.02
CA SER A 819 -5.67 22.27 -11.44
C SER A 819 -4.25 22.67 -11.85
N ASN A 820 -3.25 21.86 -11.49
CA ASN A 820 -1.82 22.17 -11.63
C ASN A 820 -1.19 21.80 -12.99
N PHE A 821 -1.97 21.22 -13.92
CA PHE A 821 -1.54 20.77 -15.25
C PHE A 821 -0.61 19.55 -15.31
N HIS A 822 -0.26 18.92 -14.18
CA HIS A 822 0.70 17.80 -14.17
C HIS A 822 0.15 16.59 -14.92
N MET A 823 -1.03 16.13 -14.51
CA MET A 823 -1.69 15.00 -15.17
C MET A 823 -2.17 15.36 -16.57
N ASP A 824 -2.60 16.60 -16.80
CA ASP A 824 -2.95 17.11 -18.15
C ASP A 824 -1.78 16.92 -19.12
N TYR A 825 -0.56 17.29 -18.70
CA TYR A 825 0.66 17.10 -19.47
C TYR A 825 0.95 15.61 -19.70
N ILE A 826 0.95 14.80 -18.65
CA ILE A 826 1.30 13.37 -18.75
C ILE A 826 0.36 12.63 -19.70
N VAL A 827 -0.96 12.86 -19.56
CA VAL A 827 -1.99 12.23 -20.40
C VAL A 827 -1.81 12.63 -21.85
N ALA A 828 -1.73 13.94 -22.14
CA ALA A 828 -1.58 14.41 -23.50
C ALA A 828 -0.25 13.94 -24.13
N ALA A 829 0.86 14.04 -23.39
CA ALA A 829 2.17 13.64 -23.86
C ALA A 829 2.27 12.14 -24.16
N SER A 830 1.67 11.31 -23.29
CA SER A 830 1.60 9.86 -23.46
C SER A 830 0.70 9.46 -24.62
N ASN A 831 -0.50 10.05 -24.74
CA ASN A 831 -1.45 9.69 -25.79
C ASN A 831 -1.00 10.12 -27.19
N LEU A 832 -0.29 11.25 -27.32
CA LEU A 832 0.38 11.64 -28.57
C LEU A 832 1.43 10.61 -28.99
N ARG A 833 2.25 10.16 -28.02
CA ARG A 833 3.23 9.10 -28.28
C ARG A 833 2.56 7.76 -28.54
N ALA A 834 1.40 7.49 -27.93
CA ALA A 834 0.63 6.29 -28.21
C ALA A 834 0.14 6.30 -29.67
N GLU A 835 -0.37 7.44 -30.14
CA GLU A 835 -0.80 7.65 -31.52
C GLU A 835 0.34 7.44 -32.51
N ASN A 836 1.56 7.93 -32.23
CA ASN A 836 2.74 7.67 -33.07
C ASN A 836 2.96 6.18 -33.35
N TYR A 837 2.63 5.28 -32.41
CA TYR A 837 2.92 3.85 -32.48
C TYR A 837 1.65 2.98 -32.60
N ASP A 838 0.51 3.59 -32.91
CA ASP A 838 -0.80 2.95 -32.97
C ASP A 838 -1.17 2.18 -31.68
N ILE A 839 -0.76 2.69 -30.53
CA ILE A 839 -1.10 2.14 -29.21
C ILE A 839 -2.44 2.74 -28.76
N PRO A 840 -3.39 1.94 -28.23
CA PRO A 840 -4.62 2.47 -27.66
C PRO A 840 -4.36 3.50 -26.57
N ALA A 841 -4.97 4.68 -26.71
CA ALA A 841 -4.85 5.77 -25.73
C ALA A 841 -5.45 5.37 -24.37
N ALA A 842 -4.85 5.87 -23.29
CA ALA A 842 -5.43 5.76 -21.95
C ALA A 842 -6.30 6.99 -21.63
N ASP A 843 -7.38 6.75 -20.89
CA ASP A 843 -8.13 7.83 -20.27
C ASP A 843 -7.36 8.44 -19.07
N TYR A 844 -7.82 9.60 -18.60
CA TYR A 844 -7.19 10.33 -17.50
C TYR A 844 -7.04 9.48 -16.23
N LEU A 845 -8.03 8.64 -15.90
CA LEU A 845 -8.02 7.84 -14.69
C LEU A 845 -6.99 6.71 -14.80
N GLN A 846 -6.96 5.99 -15.92
CA GLN A 846 -5.95 4.97 -16.20
C GLN A 846 -4.54 5.56 -16.21
N SER A 847 -4.35 6.71 -16.85
CA SER A 847 -3.07 7.42 -16.86
C SER A 847 -2.65 7.84 -15.45
N LYS A 848 -3.56 8.41 -14.65
CA LYS A 848 -3.33 8.82 -13.26
C LYS A 848 -2.95 7.63 -12.39
N ARG A 849 -3.57 6.46 -12.59
CA ARG A 849 -3.21 5.23 -11.90
C ARG A 849 -1.77 4.84 -12.13
N ILE A 850 -1.39 4.74 -13.41
CA ILE A 850 -0.09 4.19 -13.84
C ILE A 850 1.03 5.20 -13.56
N ALA A 851 0.89 6.44 -14.04
CA ALA A 851 1.91 7.47 -13.89
C ALA A 851 2.06 7.95 -12.44
N GLY A 852 0.95 7.99 -11.70
CA GLY A 852 0.93 8.32 -10.28
C GLY A 852 1.33 7.17 -9.36
N ARG A 853 1.64 5.98 -9.90
CA ARG A 853 1.93 4.73 -9.16
C ARG A 853 0.92 4.50 -8.04
N ILE A 854 -0.36 4.73 -8.35
CA ILE A 854 -1.43 4.69 -7.37
C ILE A 854 -1.64 3.25 -6.90
N ILE A 855 -1.41 3.03 -5.61
CA ILE A 855 -1.73 1.79 -4.92
C ILE A 855 -3.26 1.74 -4.69
N PRO A 856 -3.98 0.75 -5.25
CA PRO A 856 -5.39 0.51 -4.94
C PRO A 856 -5.58 0.27 -3.45
N ALA A 857 -6.65 0.81 -2.87
CA ALA A 857 -6.91 0.67 -1.43
C ALA A 857 -8.40 0.82 -1.13
N ILE A 858 -8.87 0.12 -0.09
CA ILE A 858 -10.25 0.15 0.37
C ILE A 858 -10.30 0.03 1.91
N ALA A 859 -11.27 0.71 2.54
CA ALA A 859 -11.36 0.82 4.00
C ALA A 859 -11.54 -0.55 4.71
N THR A 860 -12.19 -1.51 4.07
CA THR A 860 -12.46 -2.86 4.60
C THR A 860 -11.18 -3.63 4.92
N THR A 861 -10.26 -3.74 3.95
CA THR A 861 -8.97 -4.41 4.13
C THR A 861 -8.10 -3.66 5.14
N THR A 862 -8.12 -2.33 5.12
CA THR A 862 -7.38 -1.51 6.10
C THR A 862 -7.84 -1.76 7.54
N ALA A 863 -9.15 -1.78 7.78
CA ALA A 863 -9.71 -2.08 9.10
C ALA A 863 -9.35 -3.50 9.56
N ALA A 864 -9.40 -4.48 8.65
CA ALA A 864 -9.04 -5.86 8.95
C ALA A 864 -7.56 -6.01 9.36
N VAL A 865 -6.66 -5.39 8.59
CA VAL A 865 -5.21 -5.40 8.88
C VAL A 865 -4.91 -4.71 10.21
N ALA A 866 -5.46 -3.51 10.45
CA ALA A 866 -5.24 -2.78 11.70
C ALA A 866 -5.78 -3.54 12.93
N GLY A 867 -6.93 -4.21 12.79
CA GLY A 867 -7.46 -5.10 13.82
C GLY A 867 -6.48 -6.21 14.19
N LEU A 868 -5.93 -6.90 13.20
CA LEU A 868 -4.92 -7.96 13.43
C LEU A 868 -3.61 -7.41 14.03
N MET A 869 -3.16 -6.23 13.62
CA MET A 869 -1.98 -5.58 14.25
C MET A 869 -2.21 -5.32 15.74
N CYS A 870 -3.40 -4.82 16.11
CA CYS A 870 -3.73 -4.54 17.51
C CYS A 870 -4.00 -5.82 18.33
N VAL A 871 -4.32 -6.95 17.69
CA VAL A 871 -4.32 -8.26 18.37
C VAL A 871 -2.90 -8.64 18.79
N GLU A 872 -1.90 -8.45 17.92
CA GLU A 872 -0.50 -8.71 18.27
C GLU A 872 0.05 -7.69 19.28
N LEU A 873 -0.44 -6.43 19.26
CA LEU A 873 -0.13 -5.43 20.29
C LEU A 873 -0.42 -5.92 21.70
N TYR A 874 -1.57 -6.58 21.93
CA TYR A 874 -1.89 -7.11 23.26
C TYR A 874 -0.80 -8.07 23.76
N LYS A 875 -0.26 -8.91 22.89
CA LYS A 875 0.77 -9.89 23.22
C LYS A 875 2.12 -9.23 23.50
N LEU A 876 2.44 -8.16 22.77
CA LEU A 876 3.65 -7.35 23.01
C LEU A 876 3.59 -6.70 24.39
N VAL A 877 2.48 -6.06 24.75
CA VAL A 877 2.31 -5.38 26.04
C VAL A 877 2.24 -6.38 27.19
N LEU A 878 1.61 -7.55 26.99
CA LEU A 878 1.67 -8.67 27.95
C LEU A 878 3.07 -9.29 28.08
N GLY A 879 4.01 -8.94 27.19
CA GLY A 879 5.39 -9.44 27.24
C GLY A 879 5.54 -10.92 26.85
N HIS A 880 4.68 -11.44 25.96
CA HIS A 880 4.72 -12.84 25.55
C HIS A 880 6.11 -13.24 25.02
N LYS A 881 6.68 -14.31 25.59
CA LYS A 881 8.02 -14.82 25.23
C LYS A 881 7.99 -16.02 24.29
N ASN A 882 6.84 -16.68 24.16
CA ASN A 882 6.70 -17.82 23.28
C ASN A 882 6.35 -17.36 21.86
N ILE A 883 7.17 -17.75 20.88
CA ILE A 883 6.94 -17.43 19.48
C ILE A 883 5.60 -17.98 18.97
N SER A 884 5.13 -19.11 19.51
CA SER A 884 3.86 -19.73 19.11
C SER A 884 2.63 -18.94 19.55
N SER A 885 2.78 -17.92 20.40
CA SER A 885 1.69 -16.99 20.73
C SER A 885 1.45 -15.97 19.62
N TYR A 886 2.47 -15.61 18.84
CA TYR A 886 2.38 -14.58 17.81
C TYR A 886 1.86 -15.12 16.48
N ARG A 887 1.26 -14.25 15.66
CA ARG A 887 0.81 -14.58 14.31
C ARG A 887 1.23 -13.50 13.30
N THR A 888 1.73 -13.96 12.16
CA THR A 888 1.80 -13.20 10.91
C THR A 888 0.56 -13.55 10.11
N ALA A 889 -0.08 -12.57 9.48
CA ALA A 889 -1.28 -12.81 8.68
C ALA A 889 -1.09 -12.38 7.23
N PHE A 890 -1.68 -13.14 6.32
CA PHE A 890 -1.94 -12.75 4.95
C PHE A 890 -3.44 -12.94 4.67
N ILE A 891 -4.08 -11.91 4.14
CA ILE A 891 -5.51 -11.93 3.81
C ILE A 891 -5.72 -11.47 2.37
N ASN A 892 -6.65 -12.10 1.67
CA ASN A 892 -7.20 -11.60 0.42
C ASN A 892 -8.73 -11.70 0.47
N LEU A 893 -9.37 -10.56 0.71
CA LEU A 893 -10.82 -10.49 0.87
C LEU A 893 -11.58 -10.72 -0.44
N ALA A 894 -10.93 -10.61 -1.61
CA ALA A 894 -11.56 -10.87 -2.91
C ALA A 894 -11.95 -12.33 -3.11
N VAL A 895 -11.26 -13.25 -2.45
CA VAL A 895 -11.45 -14.70 -2.59
C VAL A 895 -11.72 -15.39 -1.26
N ALA A 896 -11.98 -14.61 -0.21
CA ALA A 896 -12.15 -15.08 1.17
C ALA A 896 -10.99 -16.00 1.61
N HIS A 897 -9.75 -15.60 1.29
CA HIS A 897 -8.54 -16.34 1.62
C HIS A 897 -7.84 -15.70 2.80
N PHE A 898 -7.54 -16.50 3.82
CA PHE A 898 -6.92 -16.07 5.06
C PHE A 898 -5.87 -17.10 5.46
N VAL A 899 -4.67 -16.64 5.77
CA VAL A 899 -3.58 -17.47 6.26
C VAL A 899 -2.95 -16.77 7.45
N LEU A 900 -3.14 -17.32 8.62
CA LEU A 900 -2.41 -16.96 9.82
C LEU A 900 -1.35 -18.03 10.09
N SER A 901 -0.12 -17.60 10.33
CA SER A 901 1.01 -18.49 10.60
C SER A 901 1.86 -17.96 11.74
N GLN A 902 2.59 -18.85 12.41
CA GLN A 902 3.61 -18.44 13.37
C GLN A 902 4.72 -17.67 12.65
N PRO A 903 5.24 -16.56 13.22
CA PRO A 903 6.43 -15.88 12.70
C PRO A 903 7.66 -16.80 12.63
N SER A 904 8.59 -16.46 11.74
CA SER A 904 9.89 -17.11 11.63
C SER A 904 10.84 -16.67 12.74
N ARG A 905 11.72 -17.58 13.17
CA ARG A 905 12.86 -17.26 14.04
C ARG A 905 13.97 -16.60 13.23
N PRO A 906 14.71 -15.65 13.82
CA PRO A 906 15.82 -15.01 13.12
C PRO A 906 16.87 -16.04 12.65
N PRO A 907 17.41 -15.94 11.42
CA PRO A 907 18.51 -16.76 10.98
C PRO A 907 19.69 -16.56 11.92
N SER A 908 20.32 -17.66 12.33
CA SER A 908 21.56 -17.60 13.09
C SER A 908 22.75 -17.68 12.16
N PHE A 909 23.79 -16.90 12.43
CA PHE A 909 25.12 -17.01 11.83
C PHE A 909 26.17 -17.25 12.92
N GLU A 910 27.33 -17.76 12.56
CA GLU A 910 28.41 -18.08 13.49
C GLU A 910 29.60 -17.13 13.31
N VAL A 911 30.17 -16.67 14.42
CA VAL A 911 31.44 -15.92 14.44
C VAL A 911 32.34 -16.56 15.48
N ALA A 912 33.48 -17.09 15.04
CA ALA A 912 34.45 -17.81 15.88
C ALA A 912 33.78 -18.92 16.73
N GLY A 913 32.88 -19.69 16.11
CA GLY A 913 32.17 -20.82 16.75
C GLY A 913 31.07 -20.44 17.74
N LYS A 914 30.73 -19.15 17.89
CA LYS A 914 29.57 -18.68 18.68
C LYS A 914 28.44 -18.27 17.74
N LYS A 915 27.20 -18.64 18.10
CA LYS A 915 26.00 -18.30 17.33
C LYS A 915 25.47 -16.93 17.70
N TYR A 916 25.12 -16.16 16.67
CA TYR A 916 24.52 -14.84 16.74
C TYR A 916 23.35 -14.73 15.77
N THR A 917 22.57 -13.67 15.90
CA THR A 917 21.43 -13.29 15.07
C THR A 917 21.50 -11.79 14.77
N MET A 918 20.58 -11.27 13.93
CA MET A 918 20.51 -9.83 13.66
C MET A 918 20.23 -8.96 14.90
N TRP A 919 19.80 -9.57 16.02
CA TRP A 919 19.51 -8.85 17.27
C TRP A 919 20.72 -8.69 18.19
N ASP A 920 21.79 -9.43 17.93
CA ASP A 920 22.98 -9.44 18.77
C ASP A 920 23.95 -8.32 18.37
N HIS A 921 24.69 -7.81 19.35
CA HIS A 921 25.69 -6.76 19.15
C HIS A 921 26.76 -6.81 20.25
N PHE A 922 27.94 -6.27 19.96
CA PHE A 922 28.98 -6.06 20.96
C PHE A 922 28.82 -4.69 21.59
N HIS A 923 28.40 -4.66 22.86
CA HIS A 923 28.18 -3.43 23.60
C HIS A 923 29.48 -2.85 24.18
N VAL A 924 29.78 -1.60 23.86
CA VAL A 924 30.97 -0.88 24.32
C VAL A 924 30.58 0.50 24.86
N GLU A 925 30.85 0.73 26.14
CA GLU A 925 30.87 2.07 26.72
C GLU A 925 32.15 2.77 26.26
N GLY A 926 32.02 3.78 25.41
CA GLY A 926 33.17 4.42 24.78
C GLY A 926 33.98 5.32 25.71
N ARG A 927 33.48 5.61 26.92
CA ARG A 927 34.21 6.34 27.95
C ARG A 927 34.72 5.40 29.02
N ARG A 928 35.99 5.59 29.39
CA ARG A 928 36.63 4.91 30.52
C ARG A 928 36.10 5.46 31.85
N SER A 929 36.45 4.80 32.95
CA SER A 929 36.08 5.21 34.31
C SER A 929 36.55 6.63 34.68
N ASP A 930 37.59 7.13 34.03
CA ASP A 930 38.12 8.50 34.15
C ASP A 930 37.44 9.51 33.22
N GLN A 931 36.34 9.12 32.56
CA GLN A 931 35.56 9.90 31.59
C GLN A 931 36.30 10.23 30.29
N GLN A 932 37.50 9.70 30.04
CA GLN A 932 38.17 9.84 28.75
C GLN A 932 37.60 8.87 27.72
N GLU A 933 37.42 9.35 26.48
CA GLU A 933 37.05 8.47 25.36
C GLU A 933 38.15 7.43 25.12
N MET A 934 37.75 6.20 24.82
CA MET A 934 38.65 5.11 24.42
C MET A 934 39.37 5.50 23.13
N THR A 935 40.66 5.22 23.08
CA THR A 935 41.39 5.23 21.82
C THR A 935 40.95 4.05 20.94
N LEU A 936 41.25 4.10 19.65
CA LEU A 936 41.04 2.96 18.77
C LEU A 936 41.79 1.72 19.29
N GLY A 937 43.02 1.88 19.81
CA GLY A 937 43.77 0.80 20.43
C GLY A 937 43.06 0.21 21.66
N ASP A 938 42.51 1.06 22.53
CA ASP A 938 41.72 0.62 23.69
C ASP A 938 40.48 -0.19 23.25
N LEU A 939 39.80 0.24 22.18
CA LEU A 939 38.62 -0.47 21.65
C LEU A 939 38.98 -1.88 21.17
N LEU A 940 40.04 -2.00 20.35
CA LEU A 940 40.49 -3.29 19.83
C LEU A 940 40.91 -4.23 20.98
N GLN A 941 41.61 -3.69 21.99
CA GLN A 941 42.01 -4.45 23.17
C GLN A 941 40.80 -4.90 24.00
N TYR A 942 39.81 -4.02 24.21
CA TYR A 942 38.58 -4.37 24.93
C TYR A 942 37.83 -5.52 24.26
N ILE A 943 37.69 -5.48 22.93
CA ILE A 943 37.01 -6.56 22.19
C ILE A 943 37.78 -7.88 22.34
N LYS A 944 39.11 -7.84 22.27
CA LYS A 944 39.98 -8.99 22.48
C LYS A 944 39.85 -9.57 23.89
N GLU A 945 39.91 -8.74 24.92
CA GLU A 945 39.86 -9.19 26.31
C GLU A 945 38.47 -9.70 26.71
N LYS A 946 37.41 -9.01 26.30
CA LYS A 946 36.03 -9.32 26.71
C LYS A 946 35.42 -10.46 25.88
N TYR A 947 35.68 -10.49 24.59
CA TYR A 947 35.02 -11.42 23.66
C TYR A 947 35.95 -12.51 23.11
N ASN A 948 37.26 -12.40 23.34
CA ASN A 948 38.30 -13.27 22.78
C ASN A 948 38.27 -13.28 21.23
N LEU A 949 38.16 -12.08 20.65
CA LEU A 949 38.11 -11.84 19.22
C LEU A 949 39.11 -10.75 18.83
N THR A 950 39.88 -10.99 17.77
CA THR A 950 40.91 -10.08 17.29
C THR A 950 40.39 -9.35 16.06
N VAL A 951 40.12 -8.05 16.17
CA VAL A 951 39.63 -7.24 15.05
C VAL A 951 40.76 -6.99 14.04
N CYS A 952 40.59 -7.43 12.79
CA CYS A 952 41.49 -7.19 11.65
C CYS A 952 41.07 -5.96 10.83
N PHE A 953 39.78 -5.85 10.53
CA PHE A 953 39.19 -4.68 9.88
C PHE A 953 38.07 -4.10 10.74
N LEU A 954 37.90 -2.79 10.69
CA LEU A 954 36.79 -2.10 11.34
C LEU A 954 36.26 -1.01 10.41
N PHE A 955 34.95 -1.00 10.21
CA PHE A 955 34.26 -0.11 9.28
C PHE A 955 33.27 0.79 10.01
N TYR A 956 33.12 2.02 9.53
CA TYR A 956 32.02 2.92 9.88
C TYR A 956 31.34 3.37 8.59
N GLY A 957 30.14 2.84 8.33
CA GLY A 957 29.53 2.92 7.00
C GLY A 957 30.47 2.32 5.93
N PRO A 958 30.67 2.98 4.78
CA PRO A 958 31.60 2.49 3.75
C PRO A 958 33.08 2.75 4.09
N ALA A 959 33.38 3.45 5.20
CA ALA A 959 34.73 3.92 5.49
C ALA A 959 35.51 2.92 6.37
N ILE A 960 36.73 2.58 5.95
CA ILE A 960 37.63 1.69 6.69
C ILE A 960 38.37 2.49 7.77
N ILE A 961 37.94 2.34 9.03
CA ILE A 961 38.55 3.06 10.16
C ILE A 961 39.78 2.33 10.70
N TYR A 962 39.87 1.00 10.55
CA TYR A 962 41.05 0.21 10.89
C TYR A 962 41.25 -0.95 9.90
N SER A 963 42.50 -1.16 9.48
CA SER A 963 42.99 -2.34 8.74
C SER A 963 44.50 -2.54 8.98
N GLY A 964 44.98 -2.26 10.20
CA GLY A 964 46.40 -2.35 10.58
C GLY A 964 47.18 -1.03 10.58
N GLN A 965 46.55 0.13 10.46
CA GLN A 965 47.25 1.42 10.54
C GLN A 965 47.58 1.80 12.00
N GLU A 966 48.87 1.79 12.34
CA GLU A 966 49.35 2.11 13.70
C GLU A 966 49.14 3.58 14.10
N ASP A 967 49.16 4.52 13.12
CA ASP A 967 49.02 5.96 13.38
C ASP A 967 47.63 6.35 13.94
N ARG A 968 46.64 5.46 13.78
CA ARG A 968 45.26 5.68 14.25
C ARG A 968 45.01 5.14 15.66
N LEU A 969 45.86 4.22 16.15
CA LEU A 969 45.63 3.50 17.41
C LEU A 969 45.59 4.40 18.64
N GLN A 970 46.31 5.53 18.61
CA GLN A 970 46.39 6.49 19.72
C GLN A 970 45.30 7.58 19.65
N LEU A 971 44.52 7.63 18.57
CA LEU A 971 43.43 8.58 18.42
C LEU A 971 42.16 8.04 19.09
N SER A 972 41.31 8.94 19.59
CA SER A 972 39.96 8.57 20.03
C SER A 972 39.18 7.96 18.86
N VAL A 973 38.23 7.06 19.16
CA VAL A 973 37.41 6.44 18.10
C VAL A 973 36.69 7.51 17.27
N SER A 974 36.16 8.55 17.92
CA SER A 974 35.52 9.69 17.26
C SER A 974 36.47 10.46 16.34
N ASP A 975 37.72 10.71 16.75
CA ASP A 975 38.72 11.39 15.91
C ASP A 975 39.15 10.56 14.71
N VAL A 976 39.24 9.23 14.85
CA VAL A 976 39.49 8.34 13.72
C VAL A 976 38.34 8.45 12.70
N VAL A 977 37.10 8.41 13.16
CA VAL A 977 35.92 8.55 12.29
C VAL A 977 35.96 9.89 11.56
N ARG A 978 36.21 11.00 12.25
CA ARG A 978 36.35 12.33 11.62
C ARG A 978 37.47 12.38 10.58
N LYS A 979 38.65 11.83 10.93
CA LYS A 979 39.83 11.81 10.05
C LYS A 979 39.57 11.05 8.76
N VAL A 980 38.90 9.89 8.84
CA VAL A 980 38.69 8.99 7.70
C VAL A 980 37.50 9.43 6.85
N THR A 981 36.39 9.81 7.46
CA THR A 981 35.19 10.27 6.73
C THR A 981 35.30 11.69 6.21
N ARG A 982 36.25 12.48 6.75
CA ARG A 982 36.37 13.93 6.51
C ARG A 982 35.09 14.71 6.85
N ALA A 983 34.29 14.18 7.78
CA ALA A 983 33.04 14.75 8.22
C ALA A 983 32.96 14.73 9.76
N ASP A 984 32.32 15.74 10.34
CA ASP A 984 32.02 15.74 11.77
C ASP A 984 30.92 14.72 12.11
N ILE A 985 31.01 14.16 13.31
CA ILE A 985 29.95 13.33 13.87
C ILE A 985 28.82 14.26 14.33
N PRO A 986 27.58 14.09 13.84
CA PRO A 986 26.47 14.95 14.22
C PRO A 986 26.24 14.98 15.74
N PRO A 987 25.97 16.14 16.37
CA PRO A 987 25.83 16.25 17.83
C PRO A 987 24.73 15.37 18.44
N HIS A 988 23.72 15.00 17.65
CA HIS A 988 22.62 14.14 18.07
C HIS A 988 22.99 12.65 18.08
N LYS A 989 24.09 12.24 17.42
CA LYS A 989 24.55 10.85 17.46
C LYS A 989 25.17 10.55 18.83
N LYS A 990 24.55 9.62 19.57
CA LYS A 990 25.03 9.12 20.86
C LYS A 990 25.77 7.79 20.76
N MET A 991 25.62 7.10 19.63
CA MET A 991 26.19 5.78 19.40
C MET A 991 26.78 5.71 17.98
N LEU A 992 27.95 5.09 17.86
CA LEU A 992 28.57 4.71 16.59
C LEU A 992 28.39 3.21 16.40
N GLU A 993 27.79 2.83 15.28
CA GLU A 993 27.67 1.44 14.87
C GLU A 993 28.86 1.10 13.97
N LEU A 994 29.74 0.24 14.47
CA LEU A 994 30.98 -0.15 13.79
C LEU A 994 30.88 -1.62 13.38
N ILE A 995 31.23 -1.92 12.14
CA ILE A 995 31.20 -3.30 11.64
C ILE A 995 32.62 -3.87 11.71
N PRO A 996 32.89 -4.90 12.53
CA PRO A 996 34.20 -5.52 12.60
C PRO A 996 34.42 -6.59 11.52
N SER A 997 35.66 -7.02 11.33
CA SER A 997 36.04 -8.31 10.76
C SER A 997 37.09 -8.90 11.69
N PHE A 998 37.01 -10.20 11.97
CA PHE A 998 37.81 -10.86 13.00
C PHE A 998 38.83 -11.83 12.40
N ALA A 999 40.05 -11.86 12.95
CA ALA A 999 41.13 -12.76 12.52
C ALA A 999 40.75 -14.24 12.65
N GLU A 1000 39.90 -14.55 13.63
CA GLU A 1000 39.43 -15.90 13.90
C GLU A 1000 38.41 -16.40 12.86
N ASP A 1001 37.87 -15.51 12.02
CA ASP A 1001 36.79 -15.80 11.08
C ASP A 1001 36.73 -14.76 9.93
N GLU A 1002 37.83 -14.63 9.17
CA GLU A 1002 37.99 -13.57 8.17
C GLU A 1002 37.00 -13.67 6.99
N ASP A 1003 36.52 -14.88 6.69
CA ASP A 1003 35.59 -15.16 5.59
C ASP A 1003 34.11 -14.98 5.99
N CYS A 1004 33.82 -14.57 7.23
CA CYS A 1004 32.44 -14.43 7.71
C CYS A 1004 31.73 -13.25 7.04
N GLU A 1005 30.70 -13.54 6.25
CA GLU A 1005 29.90 -12.53 5.54
C GLU A 1005 29.02 -11.67 6.47
N SER A 1006 28.74 -12.14 7.69
CA SER A 1006 27.83 -11.48 8.64
C SER A 1006 28.35 -11.55 10.05
N VAL A 1007 28.54 -10.40 10.69
CA VAL A 1007 29.01 -10.29 12.07
C VAL A 1007 28.11 -9.36 12.89
N PRO A 1008 28.01 -9.54 14.22
CA PRO A 1008 27.30 -8.58 15.06
C PRO A 1008 28.04 -7.23 15.05
N PRO A 1009 27.33 -6.10 14.94
CA PRO A 1009 27.96 -4.79 15.01
C PRO A 1009 28.52 -4.53 16.41
N ILE A 1010 29.56 -3.71 16.49
CA ILE A 1010 30.01 -3.07 17.72
C ILE A 1010 29.18 -1.79 17.90
N ARG A 1011 28.40 -1.72 18.97
CA ARG A 1011 27.67 -0.51 19.37
C ARG A 1011 28.50 0.26 20.38
N TYR A 1012 29.18 1.30 19.89
CA TYR A 1012 30.10 2.14 20.66
C TYR A 1012 29.38 3.41 21.14
N LEU A 1013 29.12 3.50 22.45
CA LEU A 1013 28.45 4.65 23.06
C LEU A 1013 29.45 5.80 23.29
N LEU A 1014 29.16 6.99 22.76
CA LEU A 1014 30.06 8.15 22.85
C LEU A 1014 30.06 8.83 24.23
N PHE A 1015 29.04 8.55 25.05
CA PHE A 1015 28.77 9.22 26.33
C PHE A 1015 28.44 8.23 27.42
#